data_AF-A0A954I078-F1
#
_entry.id   AF-A0A954I078-F1
#
_cell.length_a   1.000
_cell.length_b   1.000
_cell.length_c   1.000
_cell.angle_alpha   90.00
_cell.angle_beta   90.00
_cell.angle_gamma   90.00
#
_symmetry.space_group_name_H-M   'P 1'
#
loop_
_entity.id
_entity.type
_entity.pdbx_description
1 polymer ?
#
loop_
_entity_poly.entity_id
_entity_poly.type
_entity_poly.pdbx_seq_one_letter_code
_entity_poly.pdbx_strand_id
1 'polypeptide(L)'
;HNNFTNGSFSEGGAVRIGDGGLVVTDSTLSGNFTTGFSSDGGAIYADTGAGVAVINSTLSGNRTSGDSADGGAVYMFSGDFGIFFSTLSGNRISGDSTEGGGAIAFKTSGYITIASSTLSDNHVEGTSSHGGGAIFTDDAEVRIAQSTITNNTAGIAGGIGFNADSSGESLAVINSIVAGNQALINPDFTAPGNAPGSSTRALLVISSLIGNNQGTTLVADANATFSNTHQSASFVGSNGAPIDPLLAPLADNGGRNLTHALLPGSRAIDHGENALAISPSTRFSLPLPYPNDQRLDPFIRIFNSVVDMGAFEAQPLSITGDVATLTGTTGRDLIVYRLSNRLLRINGLGYVLPANINDVQINGSGNEDTLNLIGTPDAETAVTGRGMLQVENDATHSGFDITGRNLEVIILDGQGGSDTVTFNDTAGDDKFFARPTNGFMIDTGGQFETDAFGFQMTGVFTTGNDLAKFFDAPGGGNDTLTARPTVATIQGTGFLHTAQNFDVLVASSRNGSDVANVFGTTGNDAFTGRAGIAVLSGTGFNYQLDGYATINANGLGGTDLVRFIGGPGNDSLTANPTSAKFLTGGFTLNTTSFERLIGIAGTGANDVAILNDSAGNDIFAGTVSTGELAGAGFFERTLNFDVIRVRGVNGGTNRRVLNNIAFTVIEEGTWV
;
A
#
# COMPACT_ATOMS: atom_id res chain seq x y z
N HIS A 1 -21.48 -0.96 -32.22
CA HIS A 1 -22.45 -1.34 -31.17
C HIS A 1 -23.83 -1.42 -31.76
N ASN A 2 -24.63 -2.43 -31.43
CA ASN A 2 -26.04 -2.60 -31.83
C ASN A 2 -26.33 -2.47 -33.33
N ASN A 3 -25.34 -2.78 -34.18
CA ASN A 3 -25.56 -2.85 -35.62
C ASN A 3 -26.33 -4.14 -35.96
N PHE A 4 -27.11 -4.12 -37.04
CA PHE A 4 -27.86 -5.31 -37.42
C PHE A 4 -28.16 -5.43 -38.90
N THR A 5 -28.42 -6.66 -39.32
CA THR A 5 -28.96 -7.02 -40.62
C THR A 5 -30.30 -7.75 -40.47
N ASN A 6 -31.19 -7.56 -41.45
CA ASN A 6 -32.51 -8.19 -41.47
C ASN A 6 -32.82 -8.68 -42.89
N GLY A 7 -33.44 -9.85 -43.00
CA GLY A 7 -33.63 -10.59 -44.26
C GLY A 7 -32.87 -11.91 -44.26
N SER A 8 -33.37 -12.89 -44.99
CA SER A 8 -32.70 -14.19 -45.16
C SER A 8 -31.35 -14.01 -45.86
N PHE A 9 -30.33 -14.78 -45.47
CA PHE A 9 -28.98 -14.69 -46.04
C PHE A 9 -28.41 -13.26 -45.98
N SER A 10 -28.64 -12.58 -44.85
CA SER A 10 -28.15 -11.23 -44.60
C SER A 10 -27.16 -11.28 -43.44
N GLU A 11 -25.91 -11.64 -43.75
CA GLU A 11 -24.91 -12.02 -42.75
C GLU A 11 -24.10 -10.82 -42.23
N GLY A 12 -23.49 -10.98 -41.05
CA GLY A 12 -22.56 -10.00 -40.49
C GLY A 12 -23.26 -8.77 -39.94
N GLY A 13 -23.77 -8.84 -38.71
CA GLY A 13 -24.52 -7.73 -38.10
C GLY A 13 -23.72 -6.43 -37.96
N ALA A 14 -22.38 -6.50 -37.86
CA ALA A 14 -21.49 -5.33 -37.87
C ALA A 14 -20.54 -5.31 -39.08
N VAL A 15 -19.93 -6.45 -39.41
CA VAL A 15 -18.94 -6.56 -40.49
C VAL A 15 -19.23 -7.82 -41.29
N ARG A 16 -19.30 -7.67 -42.62
CA ARG A 16 -19.36 -8.79 -43.58
C ARG A 16 -18.14 -8.73 -44.49
N ILE A 17 -17.39 -9.81 -44.54
CA ILE A 17 -16.17 -9.96 -45.35
C ILE A 17 -16.46 -10.96 -46.46
N GLY A 18 -16.32 -10.53 -47.71
CA GLY A 18 -16.43 -11.42 -48.88
C GLY A 18 -15.07 -12.01 -49.28
N ASP A 19 -14.06 -11.16 -49.49
CA ASP A 19 -12.68 -11.56 -49.78
C ASP A 19 -11.71 -10.75 -48.90
N GLY A 20 -10.53 -11.29 -48.57
CA GLY A 20 -9.45 -10.58 -47.87
C GLY A 20 -9.32 -10.93 -46.39
N GLY A 21 -8.86 -9.99 -45.56
CA GLY A 21 -8.67 -10.22 -44.13
C GLY A 21 -9.12 -9.04 -43.27
N LEU A 22 -9.43 -9.32 -42.01
CA LEU A 22 -9.84 -8.35 -41.00
C LEU A 22 -8.94 -8.46 -39.77
N VAL A 23 -8.46 -7.32 -39.29
CA VAL A 23 -7.82 -7.22 -37.97
C VAL A 23 -8.63 -6.25 -37.13
N VAL A 24 -9.22 -6.75 -36.05
CA VAL A 24 -9.92 -5.97 -35.03
C VAL A 24 -8.95 -5.80 -33.87
N THR A 25 -8.55 -4.57 -33.57
CA THR A 25 -7.59 -4.28 -32.49
C THR A 25 -8.12 -3.19 -31.60
N ASP A 26 -7.95 -3.33 -30.28
CA ASP A 26 -8.33 -2.32 -29.28
C ASP A 26 -9.79 -1.84 -29.44
N SER A 27 -10.70 -2.77 -29.75
CA SER A 27 -12.07 -2.45 -30.18
C SER A 27 -13.15 -3.18 -29.39
N THR A 28 -14.34 -2.58 -29.35
CA THR A 28 -15.53 -3.21 -28.75
C THR A 28 -16.63 -3.38 -29.79
N LEU A 29 -16.97 -4.64 -30.09
CA LEU A 29 -18.12 -5.02 -30.92
C LEU A 29 -19.17 -5.63 -30.02
N SER A 30 -20.11 -4.80 -29.54
CA SER A 30 -21.16 -5.30 -28.65
C SER A 30 -22.58 -5.09 -29.14
N GLY A 31 -23.45 -6.04 -28.79
CA GLY A 31 -24.89 -5.98 -29.04
C GLY A 31 -25.29 -6.10 -30.52
N ASN A 32 -24.36 -6.41 -31.43
CA ASN A 32 -24.66 -6.50 -32.86
C ASN A 32 -25.45 -7.79 -33.14
N PHE A 33 -26.33 -7.78 -34.13
CA PHE A 33 -27.19 -8.93 -34.35
C PHE A 33 -27.68 -9.17 -35.79
N THR A 34 -28.09 -10.40 -36.07
CA THR A 34 -28.80 -10.80 -37.30
C THR A 34 -30.12 -11.49 -36.96
N THR A 35 -31.15 -11.35 -37.81
CA THR A 35 -32.50 -11.90 -37.50
C THR A 35 -33.10 -12.81 -38.56
N GLY A 36 -32.55 -12.84 -39.79
CA GLY A 36 -33.12 -13.61 -40.88
C GLY A 36 -32.67 -15.07 -40.93
N PHE A 37 -33.44 -15.90 -41.66
CA PHE A 37 -33.09 -17.29 -41.92
C PHE A 37 -31.69 -17.40 -42.55
N SER A 38 -30.84 -18.26 -42.00
CA SER A 38 -29.47 -18.48 -42.47
C SER A 38 -28.62 -17.19 -42.52
N SER A 39 -28.85 -16.26 -41.60
CA SER A 39 -28.11 -15.00 -41.50
C SER A 39 -27.03 -15.09 -40.43
N ASP A 40 -25.88 -15.63 -40.79
CA ASP A 40 -24.82 -15.98 -39.85
C ASP A 40 -24.02 -14.75 -39.33
N GLY A 41 -23.32 -14.94 -38.21
CA GLY A 41 -22.35 -13.97 -37.70
C GLY A 41 -22.98 -12.71 -37.11
N GLY A 42 -23.45 -12.79 -35.86
CA GLY A 42 -24.13 -11.67 -35.19
C GLY A 42 -23.33 -10.36 -35.17
N ALA A 43 -22.00 -10.44 -35.14
CA ALA A 43 -21.11 -9.29 -35.33
C ALA A 43 -20.31 -9.40 -36.63
N ILE A 44 -19.54 -10.48 -36.80
CA ILE A 44 -18.62 -10.66 -37.92
C ILE A 44 -19.07 -11.88 -38.71
N TYR A 45 -19.22 -11.71 -40.01
CA TYR A 45 -19.28 -12.79 -40.97
C TYR A 45 -18.08 -12.72 -41.91
N ALA A 46 -17.43 -13.86 -42.12
CA ALA A 46 -16.37 -13.99 -43.11
C ALA A 46 -16.59 -15.20 -44.02
N ASP A 47 -16.56 -14.94 -45.32
CA ASP A 47 -16.69 -15.95 -46.38
C ASP A 47 -15.34 -16.69 -46.62
N THR A 48 -15.26 -17.42 -47.73
CA THR A 48 -14.21 -18.37 -48.07
C THR A 48 -12.82 -17.71 -48.15
N GLY A 49 -11.86 -18.28 -47.42
CA GLY A 49 -10.44 -17.90 -47.48
C GLY A 49 -10.09 -16.63 -46.72
N ALA A 50 -11.02 -16.10 -45.91
CA ALA A 50 -10.79 -14.89 -45.15
C ALA A 50 -9.90 -15.13 -43.92
N GLY A 51 -8.96 -14.21 -43.67
CA GLY A 51 -8.14 -14.21 -42.45
C GLY A 51 -8.66 -13.20 -41.43
N VAL A 52 -9.11 -13.64 -40.25
CA VAL A 52 -9.67 -12.73 -39.23
C VAL A 52 -8.91 -12.83 -37.92
N ALA A 53 -8.40 -11.71 -37.41
CA ALA A 53 -7.74 -11.61 -36.11
C ALA A 53 -8.47 -10.61 -35.21
N VAL A 54 -8.79 -11.01 -33.99
CA VAL A 54 -9.36 -10.18 -32.93
C VAL A 54 -8.33 -10.06 -31.81
N ILE A 55 -7.84 -8.86 -31.57
CA ILE A 55 -6.67 -8.60 -30.72
C ILE A 55 -7.03 -7.54 -29.69
N ASN A 56 -6.78 -7.84 -28.42
CA ASN A 56 -7.05 -6.93 -27.31
C ASN A 56 -8.43 -6.24 -27.41
N SER A 57 -9.47 -7.01 -27.73
CA SER A 57 -10.80 -6.51 -28.08
C SER A 57 -11.90 -7.24 -27.31
N THR A 58 -13.07 -6.62 -27.23
CA THR A 58 -14.25 -7.22 -26.59
C THR A 58 -15.37 -7.44 -27.62
N LEU A 59 -15.84 -8.68 -27.74
CA LEU A 59 -17.02 -9.05 -28.53
C LEU A 59 -18.11 -9.55 -27.58
N SER A 60 -19.08 -8.71 -27.24
CA SER A 60 -20.04 -9.02 -26.17
C SER A 60 -21.51 -8.84 -26.54
N GLY A 61 -22.37 -9.75 -26.08
CA GLY A 61 -23.82 -9.64 -26.29
C GLY A 61 -24.26 -9.65 -27.76
N ASN A 62 -23.42 -10.14 -28.68
CA ASN A 62 -23.79 -10.26 -30.09
C ASN A 62 -24.68 -11.49 -30.27
N ARG A 63 -25.61 -11.45 -31.23
CA ARG A 63 -26.55 -12.57 -31.39
C ARG A 63 -27.03 -12.83 -32.81
N THR A 64 -27.36 -14.08 -33.10
CA THR A 64 -28.15 -14.50 -34.26
C THR A 64 -29.50 -15.02 -33.77
N SER A 65 -30.59 -14.65 -34.43
CA SER A 65 -31.95 -15.08 -34.02
C SER A 65 -32.78 -15.74 -35.10
N GLY A 66 -32.29 -15.82 -36.33
CA GLY A 66 -32.98 -16.54 -37.40
C GLY A 66 -32.65 -18.03 -37.37
N ASP A 67 -33.58 -18.85 -37.86
CA ASP A 67 -33.36 -20.29 -37.94
C ASP A 67 -32.19 -20.61 -38.89
N SER A 68 -31.45 -21.67 -38.56
CA SER A 68 -30.22 -22.08 -39.27
C SER A 68 -29.17 -20.97 -39.38
N ALA A 69 -29.16 -20.00 -38.45
CA ALA A 69 -28.14 -18.96 -38.36
C ALA A 69 -27.09 -19.27 -37.29
N ASP A 70 -25.84 -19.42 -37.72
CA ASP A 70 -24.71 -19.86 -36.92
C ASP A 70 -23.81 -18.69 -36.48
N GLY A 71 -23.07 -18.88 -35.39
CA GLY A 71 -22.04 -17.93 -34.91
C GLY A 71 -22.64 -16.68 -34.28
N GLY A 72 -23.03 -16.78 -33.00
CA GLY A 72 -23.70 -15.67 -32.30
C GLY A 72 -22.88 -14.36 -32.30
N ALA A 73 -21.55 -14.44 -32.31
CA ALA A 73 -20.68 -13.28 -32.59
C ALA A 73 -19.99 -13.38 -33.95
N VAL A 74 -19.32 -14.49 -34.20
CA VAL A 74 -18.45 -14.67 -35.37
C VAL A 74 -18.85 -15.91 -36.12
N TYR A 75 -19.04 -15.76 -37.43
CA TYR A 75 -19.12 -16.86 -38.36
C TYR A 75 -17.94 -16.78 -39.34
N MET A 76 -17.27 -17.92 -39.51
CA MET A 76 -16.22 -18.12 -40.49
C MET A 76 -16.59 -19.30 -41.40
N PHE A 77 -16.63 -19.07 -42.70
CA PHE A 77 -16.84 -20.17 -43.65
C PHE A 77 -15.57 -21.02 -43.78
N SER A 78 -14.43 -20.39 -44.08
CA SER A 78 -13.10 -21.02 -44.15
C SER A 78 -11.98 -20.00 -43.91
N GLY A 79 -10.74 -20.45 -43.71
CA GLY A 79 -9.56 -19.58 -43.56
C GLY A 79 -8.87 -19.67 -42.20
N ASP A 80 -8.20 -18.58 -41.80
CA ASP A 80 -7.50 -18.50 -40.52
C ASP A 80 -8.26 -17.56 -39.58
N PHE A 81 -8.55 -18.00 -38.36
CA PHE A 81 -9.19 -17.20 -37.32
C PHE A 81 -8.35 -17.16 -36.04
N GLY A 82 -8.15 -15.96 -35.51
CA GLY A 82 -7.31 -15.72 -34.34
C GLY A 82 -8.00 -14.82 -33.31
N ILE A 83 -7.94 -15.20 -32.04
CA ILE A 83 -8.37 -14.38 -30.92
C ILE A 83 -7.23 -14.28 -29.92
N PHE A 84 -6.84 -13.06 -29.58
CA PHE A 84 -5.67 -12.77 -28.77
C PHE A 84 -6.00 -11.69 -27.73
N PHE A 85 -5.71 -11.92 -26.44
CA PHE A 85 -5.86 -10.91 -25.38
C PHE A 85 -7.27 -10.32 -25.26
N SER A 86 -8.26 -11.06 -25.75
CA SER A 86 -9.62 -10.59 -26.03
C SER A 86 -10.67 -11.34 -25.21
N THR A 87 -11.82 -10.71 -25.04
CA THR A 87 -12.98 -11.30 -24.34
C THR A 87 -14.17 -11.44 -25.28
N LEU A 88 -14.68 -12.67 -25.39
CA LEU A 88 -15.94 -12.98 -26.08
C LEU A 88 -16.95 -13.44 -25.05
N SER A 89 -17.93 -12.59 -24.72
CA SER A 89 -18.86 -12.89 -23.64
C SER A 89 -20.33 -12.62 -23.91
N GLY A 90 -21.21 -13.48 -23.39
CA GLY A 90 -22.65 -13.28 -23.50
C GLY A 90 -23.19 -13.31 -24.94
N ASN A 91 -22.45 -13.88 -25.90
CA ASN A 91 -22.91 -13.98 -27.28
C ASN A 91 -23.88 -15.16 -27.43
N ARG A 92 -24.88 -15.03 -28.31
CA ARG A 92 -26.04 -15.93 -28.28
C ARG A 92 -26.59 -16.32 -29.64
N ILE A 93 -27.03 -17.57 -29.75
CA ILE A 93 -27.87 -18.06 -30.83
C ILE A 93 -29.25 -18.39 -30.26
N SER A 94 -30.31 -17.81 -30.82
CA SER A 94 -31.69 -18.10 -30.41
C SER A 94 -32.57 -18.70 -31.50
N GLY A 95 -32.09 -18.78 -32.74
CA GLY A 95 -32.81 -19.44 -33.84
C GLY A 95 -32.73 -20.97 -33.73
N ASP A 96 -33.71 -21.67 -34.29
CA ASP A 96 -33.77 -23.13 -34.26
C ASP A 96 -32.88 -23.78 -35.34
N SER A 97 -32.60 -25.09 -35.19
CA SER A 97 -31.89 -25.92 -36.17
C SER A 97 -30.52 -25.33 -36.59
N THR A 98 -29.74 -24.94 -35.59
CA THR A 98 -28.40 -24.37 -35.78
C THR A 98 -27.32 -25.40 -35.48
N GLU A 99 -26.20 -25.28 -36.16
CA GLU A 99 -25.04 -26.13 -35.90
C GLU A 99 -23.91 -25.31 -35.26
N GLY A 100 -23.99 -23.98 -35.29
CA GLY A 100 -22.92 -23.07 -34.88
C GLY A 100 -22.76 -22.85 -33.39
N GLY A 101 -21.63 -22.25 -33.02
CA GLY A 101 -21.32 -21.97 -31.63
C GLY A 101 -21.89 -20.64 -31.13
N GLY A 102 -22.24 -20.58 -29.85
CA GLY A 102 -22.87 -19.41 -29.22
C GLY A 102 -22.04 -18.14 -29.38
N ALA A 103 -20.71 -18.25 -29.43
CA ALA A 103 -19.82 -17.18 -29.88
C ALA A 103 -19.32 -17.39 -31.31
N ILE A 104 -18.68 -18.53 -31.60
CA ILE A 104 -17.94 -18.76 -32.84
C ILE A 104 -18.48 -19.99 -33.55
N ALA A 105 -18.77 -19.86 -34.84
CA ALA A 105 -19.03 -20.97 -35.74
C ALA A 105 -18.00 -20.98 -36.88
N PHE A 106 -17.42 -22.15 -37.16
CA PHE A 106 -16.41 -22.34 -38.20
C PHE A 106 -16.74 -23.56 -39.07
N LYS A 107 -17.14 -23.36 -40.32
CA LYS A 107 -17.81 -24.42 -41.10
C LYS A 107 -16.93 -25.35 -41.89
N THR A 108 -15.75 -24.96 -42.34
CA THR A 108 -14.93 -25.82 -43.21
C THR A 108 -13.47 -25.81 -42.77
N SER A 109 -12.55 -26.30 -43.61
CA SER A 109 -11.12 -26.39 -43.27
C SER A 109 -10.52 -25.02 -42.93
N GLY A 110 -9.76 -24.97 -41.84
CA GLY A 110 -9.10 -23.75 -41.38
C GLY A 110 -8.39 -23.94 -40.05
N TYR A 111 -7.84 -22.84 -39.53
CA TYR A 111 -7.16 -22.82 -38.24
C TYR A 111 -7.85 -21.82 -37.29
N ILE A 112 -8.24 -22.28 -36.11
CA ILE A 112 -8.71 -21.44 -35.01
C ILE A 112 -7.61 -21.38 -33.96
N THR A 113 -7.08 -20.19 -33.71
CA THR A 113 -6.15 -19.95 -32.60
C THR A 113 -6.79 -19.02 -31.58
N ILE A 114 -6.90 -19.47 -30.33
CA ILE A 114 -7.36 -18.65 -29.21
C ILE A 114 -6.23 -18.62 -28.19
N ALA A 115 -5.74 -17.43 -27.86
CA ALA A 115 -4.61 -17.29 -26.97
C ALA A 115 -4.73 -16.11 -26.00
N SER A 116 -4.42 -16.35 -24.72
CA SER A 116 -4.55 -15.32 -23.68
C SER A 116 -5.93 -14.67 -23.67
N SER A 117 -6.98 -15.48 -23.82
CA SER A 117 -8.33 -14.99 -24.09
C SER A 117 -9.40 -15.65 -23.23
N THR A 118 -10.49 -14.93 -23.01
CA THR A 118 -11.63 -15.38 -22.21
C THR A 118 -12.86 -15.52 -23.09
N LEU A 119 -13.43 -16.73 -23.17
CA LEU A 119 -14.72 -16.99 -23.80
C LEU A 119 -15.68 -17.45 -22.71
N SER A 120 -16.62 -16.58 -22.31
CA SER A 120 -17.52 -16.88 -21.19
C SER A 120 -18.98 -16.57 -21.46
N ASP A 121 -19.87 -17.30 -20.80
CA ASP A 121 -21.31 -17.03 -20.82
C ASP A 121 -21.94 -16.98 -22.23
N ASN A 122 -21.32 -17.63 -23.21
CA ASN A 122 -21.86 -17.72 -24.57
C ASN A 122 -22.89 -18.86 -24.64
N HIS A 123 -23.97 -18.65 -25.39
CA HIS A 123 -25.16 -19.47 -25.24
C HIS A 123 -25.83 -19.86 -26.57
N VAL A 124 -26.20 -21.14 -26.68
CA VAL A 124 -27.09 -21.64 -27.74
C VAL A 124 -28.41 -22.08 -27.10
N GLU A 125 -29.51 -21.46 -27.51
CA GLU A 125 -30.86 -21.75 -27.00
C GLU A 125 -31.76 -22.50 -27.99
N GLY A 126 -31.46 -22.35 -29.27
CA GLY A 126 -32.26 -22.92 -30.35
C GLY A 126 -32.49 -24.41 -30.19
N THR A 127 -33.72 -24.86 -30.47
CA THR A 127 -34.04 -26.28 -30.45
C THR A 127 -33.38 -27.01 -31.62
N SER A 128 -33.11 -28.31 -31.45
CA SER A 128 -32.41 -29.14 -32.45
C SER A 128 -31.04 -28.60 -32.87
N SER A 129 -30.36 -27.87 -31.96
CA SER A 129 -29.05 -27.31 -32.22
C SER A 129 -27.93 -28.23 -31.72
N HIS A 130 -26.90 -28.42 -32.54
CA HIS A 130 -25.81 -29.37 -32.28
C HIS A 130 -24.47 -28.68 -31.97
N GLY A 131 -24.47 -27.35 -31.89
CA GLY A 131 -23.26 -26.53 -31.73
C GLY A 131 -22.75 -26.41 -30.31
N GLY A 132 -21.48 -26.05 -30.16
CA GLY A 132 -20.88 -25.80 -28.85
C GLY A 132 -21.18 -24.42 -28.28
N GLY A 133 -21.37 -24.28 -26.97
CA GLY A 133 -21.82 -23.01 -26.38
C GLY A 133 -20.85 -21.85 -26.61
N ALA A 134 -19.54 -22.10 -26.62
CA ALA A 134 -18.53 -21.12 -27.03
C ALA A 134 -18.19 -21.25 -28.51
N ILE A 135 -17.71 -22.42 -28.92
CA ILE A 135 -17.13 -22.67 -30.24
C ILE A 135 -17.80 -23.89 -30.83
N PHE A 136 -18.16 -23.80 -32.10
CA PHE A 136 -18.44 -24.97 -32.92
C PHE A 136 -17.55 -24.97 -34.16
N THR A 137 -17.06 -26.15 -34.54
CA THR A 137 -16.41 -26.34 -35.82
C THR A 137 -16.74 -27.68 -36.47
N ASP A 138 -16.74 -27.70 -37.81
CA ASP A 138 -16.88 -28.91 -38.62
C ASP A 138 -15.49 -29.52 -38.92
N ASP A 139 -14.59 -28.79 -39.58
CA ASP A 139 -13.35 -29.33 -40.16
C ASP A 139 -12.06 -28.59 -39.71
N ALA A 140 -12.10 -27.77 -38.65
CA ALA A 140 -10.97 -26.91 -38.27
C ALA A 140 -9.99 -27.55 -37.27
N GLU A 141 -8.72 -27.14 -37.36
CA GLU A 141 -7.74 -27.32 -36.29
C GLU A 141 -7.91 -26.19 -35.26
N VAL A 142 -8.26 -26.57 -34.03
CA VAL A 142 -8.49 -25.66 -32.91
C VAL A 142 -7.32 -25.73 -31.94
N ARG A 143 -6.64 -24.60 -31.77
CA ARG A 143 -5.58 -24.44 -30.78
C ARG A 143 -5.98 -23.38 -29.76
N ILE A 144 -6.15 -23.82 -28.51
CA ILE A 144 -6.43 -22.99 -27.37
C ILE A 144 -5.21 -23.02 -26.46
N ALA A 145 -4.63 -21.85 -26.23
CA ALA A 145 -3.46 -21.69 -25.38
C ALA A 145 -3.73 -20.60 -24.35
N GLN A 146 -3.30 -20.79 -23.11
CA GLN A 146 -3.32 -19.69 -22.12
C GLN A 146 -4.69 -19.03 -22.00
N SER A 147 -5.78 -19.77 -22.13
CA SER A 147 -7.13 -19.18 -22.29
C SER A 147 -8.14 -19.82 -21.37
N THR A 148 -9.23 -19.11 -21.08
CA THR A 148 -10.31 -19.57 -20.20
C THR A 148 -11.61 -19.67 -21.00
N ILE A 149 -12.19 -20.87 -21.06
CA ILE A 149 -13.50 -21.14 -21.66
C ILE A 149 -14.42 -21.68 -20.56
N THR A 150 -15.32 -20.84 -20.05
CA THR A 150 -16.14 -21.15 -18.86
C THR A 150 -17.56 -20.63 -18.98
N ASN A 151 -18.50 -21.25 -18.25
CA ASN A 151 -19.91 -20.82 -18.17
C ASN A 151 -20.65 -20.77 -19.51
N ASN A 152 -20.09 -21.35 -20.57
CA ASN A 152 -20.76 -21.40 -21.86
C ASN A 152 -21.80 -22.53 -21.82
N THR A 153 -22.93 -22.33 -22.50
CA THR A 153 -24.08 -23.23 -22.39
C THR A 153 -24.66 -23.59 -23.75
N ALA A 154 -24.86 -24.88 -24.01
CA ALA A 154 -25.52 -25.38 -25.22
C ALA A 154 -26.27 -26.69 -24.95
N GLY A 155 -27.04 -27.18 -25.93
CA GLY A 155 -27.67 -28.50 -25.83
C GLY A 155 -26.65 -29.64 -25.80
N ILE A 156 -25.60 -29.52 -26.61
CA ILE A 156 -24.46 -30.43 -26.72
C ILE A 156 -23.20 -29.57 -26.61
N ALA A 157 -22.14 -30.04 -25.94
CA ALA A 157 -20.83 -29.36 -25.96
C ALA A 157 -20.87 -27.92 -25.42
N GLY A 158 -21.16 -27.73 -24.13
CA GLY A 158 -21.31 -26.39 -23.53
C GLY A 158 -20.13 -25.45 -23.81
N GLY A 159 -18.89 -25.94 -23.81
CA GLY A 159 -17.72 -25.18 -24.27
C GLY A 159 -17.47 -25.33 -25.79
N ILE A 160 -16.83 -26.44 -26.20
CA ILE A 160 -16.32 -26.63 -27.57
C ILE A 160 -17.00 -27.84 -28.24
N GLY A 161 -17.70 -27.61 -29.35
CA GLY A 161 -18.34 -28.64 -30.16
C GLY A 161 -17.57 -28.92 -31.46
N PHE A 162 -17.53 -30.20 -31.82
CA PHE A 162 -17.07 -30.67 -33.12
C PHE A 162 -18.18 -31.49 -33.77
N ASN A 163 -18.33 -31.40 -35.08
CA ASN A 163 -18.96 -32.48 -35.82
C ASN A 163 -17.95 -33.63 -35.89
N ALA A 164 -18.28 -34.81 -35.35
CA ALA A 164 -17.31 -35.89 -35.23
C ALA A 164 -17.31 -36.78 -36.48
N ASP A 165 -17.17 -36.19 -37.66
CA ASP A 165 -17.28 -36.90 -38.94
C ASP A 165 -15.93 -37.41 -39.49
N SER A 166 -14.84 -37.03 -38.81
CA SER A 166 -13.48 -37.58 -38.99
C SER A 166 -12.79 -37.08 -40.28
N SER A 167 -13.04 -35.83 -40.65
CA SER A 167 -12.54 -35.14 -41.85
C SER A 167 -11.17 -34.46 -41.69
N GLY A 168 -10.60 -34.35 -40.48
CA GLY A 168 -9.29 -33.70 -40.24
C GLY A 168 -9.22 -32.75 -39.04
N GLU A 169 -10.25 -32.76 -38.21
CA GLU A 169 -10.44 -31.95 -37.01
C GLU A 169 -9.39 -32.26 -35.94
N SER A 170 -8.94 -31.22 -35.23
CA SER A 170 -8.13 -31.43 -34.04
C SER A 170 -8.32 -30.35 -33.00
N LEU A 171 -8.03 -30.69 -31.75
CA LEU A 171 -8.11 -29.83 -30.60
C LEU A 171 -6.81 -29.95 -29.79
N ALA A 172 -6.12 -28.84 -29.64
CA ALA A 172 -5.02 -28.66 -28.69
C ALA A 172 -5.42 -27.67 -27.61
N VAL A 173 -5.40 -28.09 -26.34
CA VAL A 173 -5.66 -27.25 -25.15
C VAL A 173 -4.40 -27.22 -24.30
N ILE A 174 -3.80 -26.05 -24.13
CA ILE A 174 -2.47 -25.89 -23.51
C ILE A 174 -2.51 -24.74 -22.50
N ASN A 175 -2.03 -24.96 -21.26
CA ASN A 175 -2.03 -23.92 -20.21
C ASN A 175 -3.40 -23.22 -20.09
N SER A 176 -4.50 -23.94 -20.25
CA SER A 176 -5.84 -23.37 -20.41
C SER A 176 -6.84 -23.98 -19.46
N ILE A 177 -7.96 -23.30 -19.28
CA ILE A 177 -9.10 -23.79 -18.51
C ILE A 177 -10.28 -23.99 -19.48
N VAL A 178 -10.84 -25.19 -19.50
CA VAL A 178 -12.13 -25.50 -20.13
C VAL A 178 -12.97 -26.23 -19.09
N ALA A 179 -13.71 -25.47 -18.29
CA ALA A 179 -14.43 -25.98 -17.12
C ALA A 179 -15.65 -25.11 -16.81
N GLY A 180 -16.60 -25.62 -16.03
CA GLY A 180 -17.80 -24.86 -15.64
C GLY A 180 -18.78 -24.60 -16.78
N ASN A 181 -18.57 -25.20 -17.95
CA ASN A 181 -19.50 -25.12 -19.07
C ASN A 181 -20.67 -26.09 -18.86
N GLN A 182 -21.81 -25.83 -19.50
CA GLN A 182 -23.07 -26.53 -19.25
C GLN A 182 -23.67 -27.09 -20.55
N ALA A 183 -23.94 -28.39 -20.58
CA ALA A 183 -24.75 -29.03 -21.62
C ALA A 183 -25.42 -30.29 -21.08
N LEU A 184 -26.42 -30.80 -21.82
CA LEU A 184 -27.04 -32.09 -21.50
C LEU A 184 -26.05 -33.24 -21.67
N ILE A 185 -25.16 -33.10 -22.66
CA ILE A 185 -24.15 -34.08 -23.02
C ILE A 185 -22.87 -33.33 -23.38
N ASN A 186 -21.74 -33.82 -22.89
CA ASN A 186 -20.39 -33.27 -23.10
C ASN A 186 -20.25 -31.81 -22.61
N PRO A 187 -20.43 -31.50 -21.31
CA PRO A 187 -20.49 -30.12 -20.83
C PRO A 187 -19.31 -29.23 -21.25
N ASP A 188 -18.08 -29.72 -21.16
CA ASP A 188 -16.90 -28.92 -21.53
C ASP A 188 -16.59 -29.00 -23.02
N PHE A 189 -16.38 -30.18 -23.58
CA PHE A 189 -16.22 -30.33 -25.02
C PHE A 189 -16.47 -31.75 -25.51
N THR A 190 -16.79 -31.84 -26.80
CA THR A 190 -16.77 -33.11 -27.55
C THR A 190 -15.37 -33.30 -28.14
N ALA A 191 -14.77 -34.49 -27.99
CA ALA A 191 -13.50 -34.78 -28.65
C ALA A 191 -13.68 -34.87 -30.18
N PRO A 192 -12.74 -34.33 -30.98
CA PRO A 192 -12.79 -34.44 -32.43
C PRO A 192 -12.72 -35.90 -32.90
N GLY A 193 -13.31 -36.16 -34.07
CA GLY A 193 -13.30 -37.49 -34.71
C GLY A 193 -11.88 -37.89 -35.11
N ASN A 194 -11.55 -39.19 -34.98
CA ASN A 194 -10.30 -39.71 -35.53
C ASN A 194 -10.56 -40.20 -36.96
N ALA A 195 -10.01 -39.50 -37.96
CA ALA A 195 -10.00 -39.98 -39.35
C ALA A 195 -9.46 -41.43 -39.41
N PRO A 196 -10.20 -42.40 -39.99
CA PRO A 196 -9.74 -43.79 -40.10
C PRO A 196 -8.36 -43.87 -40.77
N GLY A 197 -7.34 -44.31 -40.02
CA GLY A 197 -5.96 -44.44 -40.51
C GLY A 197 -5.08 -43.19 -40.36
N SER A 198 -5.56 -42.11 -39.73
CA SER A 198 -4.75 -40.92 -39.42
C SER A 198 -3.76 -41.17 -38.28
N SER A 199 -2.52 -40.69 -38.47
CA SER A 199 -1.48 -40.63 -37.43
C SER A 199 -1.48 -39.31 -36.66
N THR A 200 -2.32 -38.35 -37.03
CA THR A 200 -2.42 -37.02 -36.41
C THR A 200 -3.25 -37.11 -35.14
N ARG A 201 -2.77 -36.49 -34.05
CA ARG A 201 -3.48 -36.45 -32.77
C ARG A 201 -4.69 -35.54 -32.90
N ALA A 202 -5.90 -36.10 -32.96
CA ALA A 202 -7.11 -35.30 -32.96
C ALA A 202 -7.28 -34.55 -31.63
N LEU A 203 -6.90 -35.13 -30.49
CA LEU A 203 -6.97 -34.46 -29.18
C LEU A 203 -5.60 -34.41 -28.48
N LEU A 204 -5.25 -33.22 -27.98
CA LEU A 204 -4.08 -32.95 -27.14
C LEU A 204 -4.43 -31.97 -26.02
N VAL A 205 -4.21 -32.37 -24.77
CA VAL A 205 -4.40 -31.54 -23.58
C VAL A 205 -3.11 -31.58 -22.76
N ILE A 206 -2.49 -30.42 -22.55
CA ILE A 206 -1.23 -30.30 -21.81
C ILE A 206 -1.38 -29.20 -20.77
N SER A 207 -1.01 -29.50 -19.53
CA SER A 207 -0.97 -28.52 -18.43
C SER A 207 -2.22 -27.66 -18.40
N SER A 208 -3.39 -28.30 -18.49
CA SER A 208 -4.68 -27.62 -18.59
C SER A 208 -5.68 -28.19 -17.58
N LEU A 209 -6.71 -27.41 -17.26
CA LEU A 209 -7.79 -27.81 -16.36
C LEU A 209 -9.06 -28.04 -17.18
N ILE A 210 -9.46 -29.30 -17.26
CA ILE A 210 -10.72 -29.74 -17.86
C ILE A 210 -11.69 -30.10 -16.75
N GLY A 211 -12.84 -29.42 -16.68
CA GLY A 211 -13.81 -29.59 -15.61
C GLY A 211 -14.48 -30.97 -15.63
N ASN A 212 -14.81 -31.47 -16.81
CA ASN A 212 -15.58 -32.70 -17.03
C ASN A 212 -15.13 -33.39 -18.32
N ASN A 213 -14.70 -34.65 -18.21
CA ASN A 213 -14.24 -35.44 -19.34
C ASN A 213 -15.33 -36.10 -20.19
N GLN A 214 -16.62 -35.92 -19.88
CA GLN A 214 -17.69 -36.48 -20.69
C GLN A 214 -17.59 -35.97 -22.13
N GLY A 215 -17.68 -36.88 -23.11
CA GLY A 215 -17.51 -36.56 -24.54
C GLY A 215 -16.10 -36.75 -25.06
N THR A 216 -15.18 -37.17 -24.19
CA THR A 216 -13.76 -37.31 -24.52
C THR A 216 -13.23 -38.69 -24.14
N THR A 217 -12.01 -38.98 -24.59
CA THR A 217 -11.22 -40.15 -24.17
C THR A 217 -10.27 -39.84 -23.00
N LEU A 218 -10.36 -38.65 -22.42
CA LEU A 218 -9.48 -38.23 -21.33
C LEU A 218 -9.76 -39.03 -20.05
N VAL A 219 -8.69 -39.32 -19.32
CA VAL A 219 -8.76 -40.01 -18.04
C VAL A 219 -8.95 -38.96 -16.96
N ALA A 220 -10.00 -39.12 -16.16
CA ALA A 220 -10.22 -38.26 -15.00
C ALA A 220 -9.05 -38.40 -14.03
N ASP A 221 -8.41 -37.28 -13.73
CA ASP A 221 -7.28 -37.17 -12.83
C ASP A 221 -7.27 -35.78 -12.18
N ALA A 222 -7.69 -35.73 -10.92
CA ALA A 222 -7.74 -34.49 -10.14
C ALA A 222 -6.37 -34.06 -9.57
N ASN A 223 -5.32 -34.83 -9.81
CA ASN A 223 -3.96 -34.58 -9.30
C ASN A 223 -2.94 -34.28 -10.42
N ALA A 224 -3.35 -34.26 -11.69
CA ALA A 224 -2.49 -33.97 -12.84
C ALA A 224 -1.22 -34.86 -12.94
N THR A 225 -1.34 -36.12 -12.51
CA THR A 225 -0.25 -37.12 -12.53
C THR A 225 -0.28 -38.02 -13.77
N PHE A 226 -1.42 -38.11 -14.45
CA PHE A 226 -1.63 -38.94 -15.62
C PHE A 226 -0.98 -38.30 -16.85
N SER A 227 -0.21 -39.10 -17.56
CA SER A 227 0.46 -38.68 -18.79
C SER A 227 0.38 -39.78 -19.83
N ASN A 228 -0.07 -39.41 -21.02
CA ASN A 228 -0.04 -40.20 -22.25
C ASN A 228 0.18 -39.27 -23.44
N THR A 229 -0.07 -39.75 -24.66
CA THR A 229 0.10 -38.95 -25.88
C THR A 229 -0.97 -37.86 -26.08
N HIS A 230 -2.07 -37.89 -25.33
CA HIS A 230 -3.25 -37.00 -25.47
C HIS A 230 -3.46 -36.09 -24.27
N GLN A 231 -2.93 -36.44 -23.10
CA GLN A 231 -3.12 -35.77 -21.82
C GLN A 231 -1.79 -35.79 -21.09
N SER A 232 -1.31 -34.65 -20.63
CA SER A 232 -0.11 -34.61 -19.76
C SER A 232 -0.21 -33.47 -18.78
N ALA A 233 0.12 -33.72 -17.51
CA ALA A 233 0.11 -32.72 -16.43
C ALA A 233 -1.19 -31.90 -16.34
N SER A 234 -2.33 -32.52 -16.71
CA SER A 234 -3.62 -31.83 -16.80
C SER A 234 -4.57 -32.32 -15.73
N PHE A 235 -5.27 -31.38 -15.09
CA PHE A 235 -6.37 -31.68 -14.19
C PHE A 235 -7.60 -32.01 -15.01
N VAL A 236 -8.19 -33.17 -14.79
CA VAL A 236 -9.37 -33.62 -15.55
C VAL A 236 -10.41 -34.14 -14.58
N GLY A 237 -11.56 -33.48 -14.49
CA GLY A 237 -12.68 -33.96 -13.69
C GLY A 237 -13.49 -35.03 -14.42
N SER A 238 -14.27 -35.79 -13.65
CA SER A 238 -15.18 -36.80 -14.20
C SER A 238 -16.61 -36.25 -14.26
N ASN A 239 -17.48 -36.86 -15.05
CA ASN A 239 -18.89 -36.46 -15.05
C ASN A 239 -19.58 -36.54 -13.66
N GLY A 240 -19.18 -37.52 -12.84
CA GLY A 240 -19.72 -37.67 -11.47
C GLY A 240 -19.05 -36.81 -10.42
N ALA A 241 -17.89 -36.22 -10.74
CA ALA A 241 -17.16 -35.29 -9.90
C ALA A 241 -16.39 -34.30 -10.77
N PRO A 242 -17.08 -33.31 -11.36
CA PRO A 242 -16.43 -32.26 -12.13
C PRO A 242 -15.50 -31.44 -11.24
N ILE A 243 -14.41 -30.92 -11.82
CA ILE A 243 -13.50 -30.01 -11.12
C ILE A 243 -14.02 -28.58 -11.28
N ASP A 244 -14.28 -27.93 -10.15
CA ASP A 244 -14.49 -26.48 -10.10
C ASP A 244 -13.14 -25.77 -10.32
N PRO A 245 -13.01 -24.92 -11.34
CA PRO A 245 -11.78 -24.14 -11.57
C PRO A 245 -11.57 -23.04 -10.51
N LEU A 246 -12.53 -22.77 -9.63
CA LEU A 246 -12.50 -21.72 -8.61
C LEU A 246 -12.21 -20.36 -9.23
N LEU A 247 -13.08 -19.95 -10.15
CA LEU A 247 -13.01 -18.67 -10.84
C LEU A 247 -13.89 -17.62 -10.16
N ALA A 248 -13.38 -16.40 -10.04
CA ALA A 248 -14.21 -15.23 -9.75
C ALA A 248 -15.16 -14.94 -10.93
N PRO A 249 -16.26 -14.18 -10.74
CA PRO A 249 -17.09 -13.71 -11.85
C PRO A 249 -16.30 -12.93 -12.90
N LEU A 250 -16.82 -12.85 -14.14
CA LEU A 250 -16.23 -12.06 -15.20
C LEU A 250 -16.26 -10.58 -14.78
N ALA A 251 -15.08 -9.97 -14.62
CA ALA A 251 -14.95 -8.62 -14.08
C ALA A 251 -13.73 -7.89 -14.65
N ASP A 252 -13.65 -6.59 -14.36
CA ASP A 252 -12.45 -5.79 -14.57
C ASP A 252 -11.43 -6.12 -13.48
N ASN A 253 -10.45 -6.95 -13.85
CA ASN A 253 -9.34 -7.35 -12.97
C ASN A 253 -8.02 -6.63 -13.36
N GLY A 254 -8.13 -5.42 -13.90
CA GLY A 254 -7.01 -4.51 -14.11
C GLY A 254 -6.47 -4.42 -15.53
N GLY A 255 -6.96 -5.29 -16.41
CA GLY A 255 -6.60 -5.31 -17.83
C GLY A 255 -7.58 -4.52 -18.70
N ARG A 256 -7.26 -4.42 -19.99
CA ARG A 256 -8.13 -3.75 -20.97
C ARG A 256 -9.42 -4.51 -21.30
N ASN A 257 -9.44 -5.82 -21.06
CA ASN A 257 -10.59 -6.68 -21.29
C ASN A 257 -10.93 -7.45 -20.01
N LEU A 258 -12.22 -7.77 -19.83
CA LEU A 258 -12.70 -8.49 -18.65
C LEU A 258 -12.13 -9.91 -18.61
N THR A 259 -11.80 -10.39 -17.42
CA THR A 259 -11.26 -11.74 -17.19
C THR A 259 -11.96 -12.43 -16.03
N HIS A 260 -11.75 -13.73 -15.88
CA HIS A 260 -12.05 -14.45 -14.66
C HIS A 260 -10.76 -14.58 -13.84
N ALA A 261 -10.70 -13.92 -12.68
CA ALA A 261 -9.58 -14.08 -11.76
C ALA A 261 -9.61 -15.49 -11.13
N LEU A 262 -8.43 -16.06 -10.87
CA LEU A 262 -8.30 -17.32 -10.11
C LEU A 262 -8.49 -17.01 -8.62
N LEU A 263 -9.39 -17.75 -7.95
CA LEU A 263 -9.58 -17.62 -6.50
C LEU A 263 -8.50 -18.43 -5.75
N PRO A 264 -8.14 -18.02 -4.51
CA PRO A 264 -7.24 -18.80 -3.67
C PRO A 264 -7.65 -20.27 -3.56
N GLY A 265 -6.69 -21.17 -3.76
CA GLY A 265 -6.93 -22.62 -3.77
C GLY A 265 -7.34 -23.21 -5.12
N SER A 266 -7.46 -22.40 -6.17
CA SER A 266 -7.62 -22.91 -7.54
C SER A 266 -6.45 -23.83 -7.91
N ARG A 267 -6.77 -24.98 -8.53
CA ARG A 267 -5.77 -25.89 -9.09
C ARG A 267 -5.06 -25.33 -10.31
N ALA A 268 -5.57 -24.25 -10.89
CA ALA A 268 -4.95 -23.61 -12.05
C ALA A 268 -3.71 -22.78 -11.67
N ILE A 269 -3.56 -22.40 -10.40
CA ILE A 269 -2.46 -21.56 -9.91
C ILE A 269 -1.16 -22.37 -9.85
N ASP A 270 -0.08 -21.85 -10.44
CA ASP A 270 1.28 -22.40 -10.44
C ASP A 270 1.36 -23.85 -10.97
N HIS A 271 0.51 -24.23 -11.93
CA HIS A 271 0.44 -25.60 -12.45
C HIS A 271 0.53 -25.74 -13.98
N GLY A 272 0.72 -24.65 -14.70
CA GLY A 272 0.97 -24.66 -16.14
C GLY A 272 2.41 -25.10 -16.49
N GLU A 273 2.72 -25.11 -17.79
CA GLU A 273 4.04 -25.43 -18.34
C GLU A 273 4.71 -24.17 -18.93
N ASN A 274 5.77 -23.71 -18.28
CA ASN A 274 6.52 -22.49 -18.66
C ASN A 274 7.07 -22.56 -20.08
N ALA A 275 7.58 -23.73 -20.51
CA ALA A 275 8.12 -23.88 -21.86
C ALA A 275 7.06 -23.72 -22.95
N LEU A 276 5.78 -23.88 -22.59
CA LEU A 276 4.62 -23.72 -23.45
C LEU A 276 3.85 -22.41 -23.20
N ALA A 277 4.27 -21.60 -22.22
CA ALA A 277 3.77 -20.24 -21.97
C ALA A 277 4.35 -19.22 -22.96
N ILE A 278 4.48 -19.63 -24.22
CA ILE A 278 4.98 -18.83 -25.32
C ILE A 278 3.82 -18.46 -26.23
N SER A 279 4.00 -17.36 -26.95
CA SER A 279 3.17 -17.00 -28.10
C SER A 279 2.95 -18.22 -28.99
N PRO A 280 1.69 -18.68 -29.18
CA PRO A 280 1.42 -19.83 -30.04
C PRO A 280 1.98 -19.57 -31.43
N SER A 281 2.45 -20.61 -32.11
CA SER A 281 2.70 -20.52 -33.55
C SER A 281 1.38 -20.18 -34.24
N THR A 282 1.25 -18.96 -34.75
CA THR A 282 0.06 -18.52 -35.48
C THR A 282 0.40 -18.32 -36.95
N ARG A 283 -0.61 -18.38 -37.82
CA ARG A 283 -0.50 -17.97 -39.22
C ARG A 283 -0.61 -16.45 -39.39
N PHE A 284 -0.79 -15.70 -38.29
CA PHE A 284 -0.79 -14.26 -38.27
C PHE A 284 0.60 -13.72 -37.90
N SER A 285 1.05 -12.67 -38.58
CA SER A 285 2.24 -11.91 -38.18
C SER A 285 1.84 -10.92 -37.09
N LEU A 286 1.65 -11.40 -35.86
CA LEU A 286 1.26 -10.56 -34.73
C LEU A 286 2.43 -10.33 -33.77
N PRO A 287 2.61 -9.10 -33.26
CA PRO A 287 3.37 -8.88 -32.05
C PRO A 287 2.51 -9.43 -30.91
N LEU A 288 2.59 -10.72 -30.65
CA LEU A 288 1.93 -11.28 -29.47
C LEU A 288 2.70 -10.76 -28.24
N PRO A 289 2.06 -10.01 -27.32
CA PRO A 289 2.69 -9.52 -26.09
C PRO A 289 3.07 -10.69 -25.17
N TYR A 290 4.16 -11.35 -25.52
CA TYR A 290 5.04 -11.99 -24.58
C TYR A 290 5.88 -10.86 -23.97
N PRO A 291 5.75 -10.58 -22.66
CA PRO A 291 5.63 -11.60 -21.61
C PRO A 291 4.40 -11.46 -20.66
N ASN A 292 3.20 -11.09 -21.15
CA ASN A 292 2.04 -10.78 -20.29
C ASN A 292 0.87 -11.77 -20.39
N ASP A 293 -0.02 -11.77 -19.39
CA ASP A 293 -1.31 -12.48 -19.48
C ASP A 293 -2.35 -11.67 -20.28
N GLN A 294 -3.63 -12.08 -20.28
CA GLN A 294 -4.69 -11.38 -21.03
C GLN A 294 -4.75 -9.87 -20.73
N ARG A 295 -4.41 -9.46 -19.50
CA ARG A 295 -4.55 -8.09 -19.03
C ARG A 295 -3.51 -7.13 -19.60
N LEU A 296 -2.43 -7.68 -20.19
CA LEU A 296 -1.26 -6.93 -20.66
C LEU A 296 -0.52 -6.23 -19.51
N ASP A 297 0.31 -5.24 -19.81
CA ASP A 297 1.03 -4.48 -18.77
C ASP A 297 0.07 -3.89 -17.73
N PRO A 298 0.38 -4.02 -16.43
CA PRO A 298 1.65 -4.46 -15.85
C PRO A 298 1.73 -5.97 -15.46
N PHE A 299 0.81 -6.81 -15.95
CA PHE A 299 0.64 -8.20 -15.50
C PHE A 299 1.48 -9.18 -16.34
N ILE A 300 2.55 -9.71 -15.74
CA ILE A 300 3.41 -10.71 -16.40
C ILE A 300 2.73 -12.08 -16.47
N ARG A 301 3.13 -12.92 -17.44
CA ARG A 301 2.54 -14.25 -17.69
C ARG A 301 3.13 -15.38 -16.87
N ILE A 302 4.32 -15.21 -16.33
CA ILE A 302 4.98 -16.20 -15.49
C ILE A 302 5.34 -15.50 -14.19
N PHE A 303 4.46 -15.63 -13.22
CA PHE A 303 4.68 -15.22 -11.84
C PHE A 303 5.13 -16.42 -11.01
N ASN A 304 5.76 -16.18 -9.85
CA ASN A 304 6.20 -17.23 -8.90
C ASN A 304 6.95 -18.44 -9.49
N SER A 305 7.63 -18.27 -10.62
CA SER A 305 8.35 -19.31 -11.37
C SER A 305 7.50 -20.35 -12.11
N VAL A 306 6.18 -20.36 -12.00
CA VAL A 306 5.32 -21.30 -12.77
C VAL A 306 4.10 -20.55 -13.30
N VAL A 307 3.84 -20.67 -14.59
CA VAL A 307 2.66 -20.09 -15.23
C VAL A 307 1.36 -20.72 -14.73
N ASP A 308 0.32 -19.94 -14.62
CA ASP A 308 -1.02 -20.43 -14.35
C ASP A 308 -1.69 -21.01 -15.61
N MET A 309 -2.64 -21.91 -15.38
CA MET A 309 -3.57 -22.34 -16.42
C MET A 309 -4.67 -21.28 -16.60
N GLY A 310 -5.01 -20.96 -17.84
CA GLY A 310 -6.10 -20.02 -18.17
C GLY A 310 -5.61 -18.68 -18.72
N ALA A 311 -6.53 -17.74 -18.88
CA ALA A 311 -6.26 -16.41 -19.41
C ALA A 311 -5.59 -15.44 -18.41
N PHE A 312 -5.64 -15.78 -17.13
CA PHE A 312 -5.26 -14.94 -16.01
C PHE A 312 -4.11 -15.56 -15.22
N GLU A 313 -3.12 -14.74 -14.86
CA GLU A 313 -2.01 -15.09 -13.97
C GLU A 313 -2.21 -14.44 -12.60
N ALA A 314 -2.44 -15.23 -11.55
CA ALA A 314 -2.57 -14.78 -10.17
C ALA A 314 -1.31 -14.06 -9.71
N GLN A 315 -1.46 -12.80 -9.32
CA GLN A 315 -0.37 -11.92 -8.91
C GLN A 315 -0.78 -11.09 -7.68
N PRO A 316 0.18 -10.63 -6.86
CA PRO A 316 -0.08 -9.80 -5.67
C PRO A 316 -0.83 -8.50 -5.94
N LEU A 317 -0.67 -7.94 -7.15
CA LEU A 317 -1.33 -6.72 -7.56
C LEU A 317 -2.69 -7.02 -8.22
N SER A 318 -3.73 -6.36 -7.75
CA SER A 318 -5.03 -6.23 -8.41
C SER A 318 -5.28 -4.77 -8.76
N ILE A 319 -5.91 -4.51 -9.90
CA ILE A 319 -6.35 -3.16 -10.29
C ILE A 319 -7.84 -3.23 -10.61
N THR A 320 -8.61 -2.26 -10.10
CA THR A 320 -10.03 -2.12 -10.44
C THR A 320 -10.33 -0.63 -10.56
N GLY A 321 -10.69 -0.17 -11.77
CA GLY A 321 -10.87 1.26 -12.02
C GLY A 321 -9.59 2.07 -11.77
N ASP A 322 -9.64 3.00 -10.83
CA ASP A 322 -8.51 3.83 -10.40
C ASP A 322 -7.83 3.36 -9.10
N VAL A 323 -8.20 2.18 -8.58
CA VAL A 323 -7.61 1.62 -7.36
C VAL A 323 -6.64 0.49 -7.72
N ALA A 324 -5.42 0.57 -7.20
CA ALA A 324 -4.44 -0.51 -7.21
C ALA A 324 -4.30 -1.09 -5.81
N THR A 325 -4.58 -2.38 -5.66
CA THR A 325 -4.45 -3.11 -4.39
C THR A 325 -3.31 -4.11 -4.48
N LEU A 326 -2.29 -3.93 -3.65
CA LEU A 326 -1.19 -4.86 -3.47
C LEU A 326 -1.41 -5.66 -2.19
N THR A 327 -1.52 -6.99 -2.32
CA THR A 327 -1.65 -7.90 -1.18
C THR A 327 -0.37 -8.70 -1.01
N GLY A 328 0.21 -8.60 0.19
CA GLY A 328 1.37 -9.37 0.62
C GLY A 328 1.09 -10.86 0.73
N THR A 329 2.16 -11.63 0.89
CA THR A 329 2.16 -13.06 1.13
C THR A 329 1.87 -13.36 2.60
N THR A 330 1.92 -14.64 2.96
CA THR A 330 1.90 -15.04 4.38
C THR A 330 3.28 -15.03 5.00
N GLY A 331 4.33 -14.59 4.29
CA GLY A 331 5.69 -14.45 4.79
C GLY A 331 6.07 -12.98 4.87
N ARG A 332 7.35 -12.68 5.18
CA ARG A 332 7.85 -11.30 5.17
C ARG A 332 7.90 -10.74 3.76
N ASP A 333 7.32 -9.57 3.58
CA ASP A 333 7.34 -8.83 2.33
C ASP A 333 8.15 -7.55 2.43
N LEU A 334 9.01 -7.33 1.44
CA LEU A 334 9.65 -6.04 1.19
C LEU A 334 8.90 -5.33 0.08
N ILE A 335 8.17 -4.29 0.46
CA ILE A 335 7.38 -3.45 -0.43
C ILE A 335 8.11 -2.12 -0.62
N VAL A 336 8.29 -1.70 -1.86
CA VAL A 336 8.89 -0.40 -2.19
C VAL A 336 7.97 0.32 -3.15
N TYR A 337 7.51 1.51 -2.80
CA TYR A 337 6.75 2.35 -3.72
C TYR A 337 7.48 3.67 -3.96
N ARG A 338 7.83 3.93 -5.22
CA ARG A 338 8.45 5.18 -5.64
C ARG A 338 7.43 6.03 -6.41
N LEU A 339 7.07 7.16 -5.83
CA LEU A 339 6.01 8.03 -6.37
C LEU A 339 6.40 8.66 -7.70
N SER A 340 7.66 9.11 -7.83
CA SER A 340 8.14 9.85 -9.01
C SER A 340 8.02 9.11 -10.35
N ASN A 341 8.01 7.78 -10.34
CA ASN A 341 7.84 6.96 -11.54
C ASN A 341 6.76 5.87 -11.38
N ARG A 342 5.93 5.97 -10.34
CA ARG A 342 4.82 5.05 -10.06
C ARG A 342 5.25 3.58 -10.00
N LEU A 343 6.49 3.32 -9.56
CA LEU A 343 7.07 1.99 -9.51
C LEU A 343 6.78 1.36 -8.15
N LEU A 344 5.82 0.44 -8.13
CA LEU A 344 5.48 -0.37 -6.98
C LEU A 344 6.19 -1.71 -7.06
N ARG A 345 6.89 -2.11 -6.00
CA ARG A 345 7.60 -3.38 -5.92
C ARG A 345 7.19 -4.18 -4.71
N ILE A 346 7.14 -5.49 -4.86
CA ILE A 346 7.02 -6.46 -3.77
C ILE A 346 8.04 -7.58 -4.00
N ASN A 347 8.90 -7.83 -3.01
CA ASN A 347 9.91 -8.90 -3.06
C ASN A 347 10.77 -8.91 -4.35
N GLY A 348 11.07 -7.73 -4.89
CA GLY A 348 11.85 -7.54 -6.10
C GLY A 348 11.05 -7.51 -7.41
N LEU A 349 9.82 -8.02 -7.43
CA LEU A 349 8.90 -7.86 -8.56
C LEU A 349 8.45 -6.40 -8.63
N GLY A 350 8.38 -5.83 -9.85
CA GLY A 350 8.02 -4.43 -10.05
C GLY A 350 6.87 -4.25 -11.03
N TYR A 351 5.94 -3.39 -10.64
CA TYR A 351 4.81 -2.92 -11.43
C TYR A 351 4.97 -1.42 -11.65
N VAL A 352 4.88 -0.97 -12.90
CA VAL A 352 4.72 0.45 -13.20
C VAL A 352 3.22 0.72 -13.27
N LEU A 353 2.69 1.43 -12.27
CA LEU A 353 1.25 1.64 -12.18
C LEU A 353 0.78 2.57 -13.31
N PRO A 354 -0.32 2.24 -14.01
CA PRO A 354 -0.91 3.08 -15.05
C PRO A 354 -1.25 4.49 -14.56
N ALA A 355 -1.22 5.47 -15.46
CA ALA A 355 -1.41 6.88 -15.12
C ALA A 355 -2.76 7.21 -14.44
N ASN A 356 -3.78 6.37 -14.66
CA ASN A 356 -5.14 6.56 -14.17
C ASN A 356 -5.38 6.05 -12.74
N ILE A 357 -4.43 5.33 -12.12
CA ILE A 357 -4.62 4.79 -10.78
C ILE A 357 -4.49 5.92 -9.77
N ASN A 358 -5.54 6.33 -9.05
CA ASN A 358 -5.51 7.42 -8.06
C ASN A 358 -5.50 6.95 -6.60
N ASP A 359 -5.62 5.65 -6.34
CA ASP A 359 -5.60 5.09 -4.99
C ASP A 359 -4.70 3.85 -4.98
N VAL A 360 -3.73 3.81 -4.07
CA VAL A 360 -2.82 2.67 -3.89
C VAL A 360 -3.01 2.11 -2.48
N GLN A 361 -3.59 0.92 -2.43
CA GLN A 361 -3.86 0.19 -1.20
C GLN A 361 -2.83 -0.93 -1.05
N ILE A 362 -2.08 -0.90 0.04
CA ILE A 362 -1.01 -1.86 0.35
C ILE A 362 -1.41 -2.59 1.63
N ASN A 363 -1.45 -3.91 1.56
CA ASN A 363 -1.67 -4.78 2.70
C ASN A 363 -0.46 -5.72 2.83
N GLY A 364 0.36 -5.58 3.87
CA GLY A 364 1.48 -6.50 4.11
C GLY A 364 1.03 -7.93 4.42
N SER A 365 -0.22 -8.08 4.91
CA SER A 365 -0.81 -9.32 5.37
C SER A 365 -0.27 -9.80 6.72
N GLY A 366 0.72 -10.69 6.79
CA GLY A 366 1.14 -11.22 8.08
C GLY A 366 2.61 -11.62 8.16
N ASN A 367 3.21 -11.35 9.32
CA ASN A 367 4.60 -11.51 9.77
C ASN A 367 5.31 -10.16 9.96
N GLU A 368 6.47 -9.93 9.34
CA GLU A 368 7.26 -8.71 9.48
C GLU A 368 7.44 -8.11 8.09
N ASP A 369 6.49 -7.24 7.73
CA ASP A 369 6.35 -6.62 6.43
C ASP A 369 6.89 -5.19 6.48
N THR A 370 7.67 -4.83 5.47
CA THR A 370 8.30 -3.52 5.36
C THR A 370 7.75 -2.76 4.16
N LEU A 371 7.21 -1.57 4.38
CA LEU A 371 6.91 -0.61 3.32
C LEU A 371 7.95 0.51 3.30
N ASN A 372 8.71 0.61 2.22
CA ASN A 372 9.54 1.76 1.91
C ASN A 372 8.84 2.66 0.87
N LEU A 373 8.31 3.78 1.34
CA LEU A 373 7.68 4.80 0.51
C LEU A 373 8.66 5.92 0.21
N ILE A 374 8.94 6.11 -1.09
CA ILE A 374 9.85 7.12 -1.59
C ILE A 374 9.02 8.21 -2.27
N GLY A 375 8.97 9.37 -1.62
CA GLY A 375 8.23 10.58 -1.97
C GLY A 375 8.73 11.28 -3.23
N THR A 376 8.39 12.56 -3.34
CA THR A 376 8.72 13.40 -4.49
C THR A 376 9.42 14.70 -4.07
N PRO A 377 9.91 15.52 -5.00
CA PRO A 377 10.41 16.85 -4.62
C PRO A 377 9.32 17.82 -4.12
N ASP A 378 8.03 17.46 -4.23
CA ASP A 378 6.88 18.25 -3.81
C ASP A 378 6.53 17.94 -2.34
N ALA A 379 5.50 18.59 -1.78
CA ALA A 379 5.13 18.40 -0.38
C ALA A 379 4.20 17.19 -0.19
N GLU A 380 4.55 16.31 0.73
CA GLU A 380 3.75 15.15 1.14
C GLU A 380 3.31 15.19 2.61
N THR A 381 2.09 14.73 2.88
CA THR A 381 1.56 14.59 4.25
C THR A 381 1.26 13.13 4.55
N ALA A 382 1.92 12.60 5.57
CA ALA A 382 1.75 11.22 6.03
C ALA A 382 1.19 11.15 7.46
N VAL A 383 0.35 10.15 7.71
CA VAL A 383 -0.13 9.77 9.03
C VAL A 383 0.13 8.28 9.20
N THR A 384 0.78 7.90 10.29
CA THR A 384 1.17 6.52 10.54
C THR A 384 0.95 6.13 12.00
N GLY A 385 0.92 4.84 12.28
CA GLY A 385 0.74 4.26 13.60
C GLY A 385 0.02 2.93 13.54
N ARG A 386 0.34 2.00 14.44
CA ARG A 386 -0.34 0.69 14.60
C ARG A 386 -0.36 -0.14 13.30
N GLY A 387 0.76 -0.13 12.58
CA GLY A 387 0.94 -0.80 11.29
C GLY A 387 0.11 -0.24 10.15
N MET A 388 -0.34 1.00 10.27
CA MET A 388 -1.08 1.72 9.26
C MET A 388 -0.25 2.88 8.70
N LEU A 389 -0.46 3.17 7.42
CA LEU A 389 0.01 4.39 6.76
C LEU A 389 -1.16 4.99 5.99
N GLN A 390 -1.29 6.29 6.05
CA GLN A 390 -2.10 7.08 5.15
C GLN A 390 -1.23 8.22 4.61
N VAL A 391 -1.19 8.39 3.30
CA VAL A 391 -0.56 9.56 2.67
C VAL A 391 -1.62 10.26 1.85
N GLU A 392 -1.86 11.53 2.18
CA GLU A 392 -2.79 12.42 1.48
C GLU A 392 -1.98 13.45 0.69
N ASN A 393 -2.40 13.75 -0.54
CA ASN A 393 -1.78 14.77 -1.37
C ASN A 393 -2.46 16.14 -1.20
N ASP A 394 -1.65 17.20 -1.14
CA ASP A 394 -2.09 18.59 -1.26
C ASP A 394 -2.54 18.87 -2.70
N ALA A 395 -3.53 19.76 -2.88
CA ALA A 395 -4.33 19.97 -4.08
C ALA A 395 -3.56 20.45 -5.35
N THR A 396 -2.23 20.44 -5.35
CA THR A 396 -1.38 20.99 -6.42
C THR A 396 -0.78 19.96 -7.37
N HIS A 397 -0.81 18.65 -7.06
CA HIS A 397 -0.24 17.61 -7.92
C HIS A 397 -1.17 16.40 -8.11
N SER A 398 -0.98 15.68 -9.21
CA SER A 398 -1.87 14.62 -9.71
C SER A 398 -2.00 13.41 -8.78
N GLY A 399 -2.87 13.51 -7.77
CA GLY A 399 -3.90 12.53 -7.37
C GLY A 399 -3.51 11.09 -7.04
N PHE A 400 -2.76 10.83 -5.95
CA PHE A 400 -2.70 9.49 -5.35
C PHE A 400 -2.98 9.52 -3.85
N ASP A 401 -3.99 8.79 -3.40
CA ASP A 401 -4.15 8.39 -2.00
C ASP A 401 -3.37 7.10 -1.78
N ILE A 402 -2.65 6.98 -0.67
CA ILE A 402 -1.93 5.75 -0.32
C ILE A 402 -2.39 5.28 1.04
N THR A 403 -2.87 4.05 1.10
CA THR A 403 -3.22 3.39 2.36
C THR A 403 -2.36 2.14 2.54
N GLY A 404 -1.55 2.11 3.59
CA GLY A 404 -0.83 0.91 4.05
C GLY A 404 -1.51 0.31 5.28
N ARG A 405 -1.59 -1.03 5.35
CA ARG A 405 -2.12 -1.78 6.50
C ARG A 405 -1.32 -3.05 6.74
N ASN A 406 -1.33 -3.52 7.99
CA ASN A 406 -0.59 -4.72 8.42
C ASN A 406 0.89 -4.63 8.01
N LEU A 407 1.55 -3.57 8.47
CA LEU A 407 2.96 -3.28 8.19
C LEU A 407 3.71 -3.13 9.51
N GLU A 408 4.72 -3.95 9.75
CA GLU A 408 5.53 -3.89 10.97
C GLU A 408 6.61 -2.81 10.85
N VAL A 409 7.09 -2.52 9.64
CA VAL A 409 8.07 -1.47 9.40
C VAL A 409 7.59 -0.54 8.28
N ILE A 410 7.55 0.76 8.58
CA ILE A 410 7.24 1.80 7.60
C ILE A 410 8.44 2.72 7.49
N ILE A 411 8.95 2.92 6.28
CA ILE A 411 10.05 3.83 5.98
C ILE A 411 9.52 4.88 5.01
N LEU A 412 9.59 6.14 5.41
CA LEU A 412 9.16 7.29 4.62
C LEU A 412 10.38 8.13 4.25
N ASP A 413 10.58 8.38 2.95
CA ASP A 413 11.62 9.25 2.43
C ASP A 413 10.99 10.39 1.63
N GLY A 414 11.08 11.62 2.15
CA GLY A 414 10.39 12.79 1.58
C GLY A 414 10.94 13.25 0.24
N GLN A 415 12.21 12.99 -0.10
CA GLN A 415 12.85 13.41 -1.36
C GLN A 415 12.81 14.93 -1.71
N GLY A 416 12.27 15.80 -0.86
CA GLY A 416 12.27 17.25 -1.09
C GLY A 416 11.17 17.94 -0.29
N GLY A 417 10.52 18.94 -0.90
CA GLY A 417 9.26 19.44 -0.35
C GLY A 417 9.26 20.05 1.04
N SER A 418 8.05 20.30 1.52
CA SER A 418 7.75 20.70 2.89
C SER A 418 6.92 19.59 3.52
N ASP A 419 7.54 18.42 3.67
CA ASP A 419 6.83 17.21 4.04
C ASP A 419 6.50 17.17 5.53
N THR A 420 5.37 16.56 5.86
CA THR A 420 4.93 16.38 7.24
C THR A 420 4.54 14.93 7.51
N VAL A 421 4.89 14.42 8.68
CA VAL A 421 4.47 13.10 9.16
C VAL A 421 3.93 13.18 10.58
N THR A 422 2.80 12.55 10.83
CA THR A 422 2.25 12.34 12.17
C THR A 422 2.38 10.87 12.55
N PHE A 423 3.08 10.58 13.64
CA PHE A 423 3.21 9.26 14.24
C PHE A 423 2.20 9.14 15.39
N ASN A 424 1.32 8.15 15.31
CA ASN A 424 0.38 7.82 16.37
C ASN A 424 0.85 6.57 17.11
N ASP A 425 0.85 6.67 18.44
CA ASP A 425 1.29 5.63 19.34
C ASP A 425 0.30 4.45 19.46
N THR A 426 0.73 3.46 20.23
CA THR A 426 -0.09 2.36 20.73
C THR A 426 -0.70 2.73 22.09
N ALA A 427 -1.16 1.76 22.87
CA ALA A 427 -1.57 2.00 24.27
C ALA A 427 -0.44 1.63 25.27
N GLY A 428 0.74 1.27 24.76
CA GLY A 428 1.93 0.93 25.54
C GLY A 428 2.81 2.15 25.80
N ASP A 429 3.95 1.91 26.44
CA ASP A 429 5.01 2.90 26.68
C ASP A 429 5.89 3.05 25.42
N ASP A 430 5.57 4.02 24.57
CA ASP A 430 6.16 4.17 23.26
C ASP A 430 7.26 5.25 23.24
N LYS A 431 8.09 5.22 22.19
CA LYS A 431 9.24 6.14 22.08
C LYS A 431 9.25 6.83 20.73
N PHE A 432 9.27 8.16 20.77
CA PHE A 432 9.45 9.02 19.61
C PHE A 432 10.82 9.69 19.66
N PHE A 433 11.60 9.56 18.59
CA PHE A 433 12.90 10.21 18.44
C PHE A 433 12.86 11.15 17.24
N ALA A 434 13.11 12.43 17.45
CA ALA A 434 13.18 13.42 16.38
C ALA A 434 14.56 14.08 16.32
N ARG A 435 15.22 13.96 15.17
CA ARG A 435 16.43 14.69 14.80
C ARG A 435 16.11 15.59 13.59
N PRO A 436 16.93 16.60 13.29
CA PRO A 436 16.63 17.61 12.28
C PRO A 436 16.23 17.08 10.88
N THR A 437 16.76 15.93 10.48
CA THR A 437 16.55 15.35 9.14
C THR A 437 15.91 13.98 9.15
N ASN A 438 15.78 13.35 10.32
CA ASN A 438 15.14 12.06 10.46
C ASN A 438 14.63 11.81 11.86
N GLY A 439 13.70 10.88 11.98
CA GLY A 439 13.20 10.43 13.25
C GLY A 439 12.41 9.15 13.09
N PHE A 440 12.05 8.59 14.23
CA PHE A 440 11.31 7.35 14.25
C PHE A 440 10.42 7.25 15.48
N MET A 441 9.38 6.43 15.37
CA MET A 441 8.59 5.95 16.50
C MET A 441 8.66 4.43 16.57
N ILE A 442 8.92 3.91 17.76
CA ILE A 442 8.93 2.47 18.05
C ILE A 442 7.98 2.22 19.21
N ASP A 443 7.15 1.19 19.08
CA ASP A 443 6.25 0.76 20.14
C ASP A 443 6.95 -0.10 21.22
N THR A 444 6.41 -0.18 22.45
CA THR A 444 7.04 -0.95 23.55
C THR A 444 7.24 -2.43 23.21
N GLY A 445 6.41 -2.97 22.32
CA GLY A 445 6.48 -4.34 21.85
C GLY A 445 7.53 -4.58 20.77
N GLY A 446 8.07 -3.53 20.14
CA GLY A 446 8.88 -3.61 18.94
C GLY A 446 8.16 -4.29 17.77
N GLN A 447 6.82 -4.25 17.78
CA GLN A 447 5.99 -4.82 16.73
C GLN A 447 5.85 -3.85 15.56
N PHE A 448 5.91 -2.55 15.84
CA PHE A 448 5.76 -1.50 14.84
C PHE A 448 6.88 -0.47 14.97
N GLU A 449 7.58 -0.26 13.87
CA GLU A 449 8.58 0.79 13.71
C GLU A 449 8.21 1.66 12.52
N THR A 450 8.30 2.97 12.68
CA THR A 450 8.19 3.90 11.57
C THR A 450 9.36 4.84 11.56
N ASP A 451 10.12 4.86 10.47
CA ASP A 451 11.20 5.78 10.19
C ASP A 451 10.75 6.82 9.17
N ALA A 452 11.11 8.08 9.41
CA ALA A 452 10.89 9.16 8.45
C ALA A 452 12.18 9.96 8.21
N PHE A 453 12.46 10.26 6.94
CA PHE A 453 13.61 11.04 6.48
C PHE A 453 13.12 12.23 5.64
N GLY A 454 13.58 13.44 5.97
CA GLY A 454 13.18 14.67 5.26
C GLY A 454 11.86 15.29 5.70
N PHE A 455 11.18 14.73 6.70
CA PHE A 455 9.89 15.22 7.18
C PHE A 455 10.01 16.16 8.39
N GLN A 456 9.10 17.12 8.48
CA GLN A 456 8.68 17.68 9.77
C GLN A 456 7.81 16.65 10.48
N MET A 457 8.01 16.47 11.79
CA MET A 457 7.54 15.27 12.48
C MET A 457 6.69 15.65 13.68
N THR A 458 5.55 14.99 13.84
CA THR A 458 4.69 15.11 15.01
C THR A 458 4.47 13.74 15.63
N GLY A 459 4.97 13.52 16.84
CA GLY A 459 4.62 12.35 17.65
C GLY A 459 3.38 12.64 18.50
N VAL A 460 2.34 11.82 18.39
CA VAL A 460 1.09 11.95 19.15
C VAL A 460 0.92 10.72 20.02
N PHE A 461 0.90 10.95 21.33
CA PHE A 461 0.69 9.93 22.35
C PHE A 461 -0.76 9.92 22.85
N THR A 462 -1.23 8.77 23.33
CA THR A 462 -2.59 8.56 23.80
C THR A 462 -2.61 8.04 25.23
N THR A 463 -1.98 6.91 25.51
CA THR A 463 -1.89 6.31 26.85
C THR A 463 -0.63 5.50 26.97
N GLY A 464 0.05 5.58 28.11
CA GLY A 464 1.33 4.90 28.32
C GLY A 464 2.15 5.70 29.30
N ASN A 465 3.42 5.34 29.47
CA ASN A 465 4.46 6.21 29.99
C ASN A 465 5.45 6.50 28.86
N ASP A 466 5.10 7.49 28.05
CA ASP A 466 5.69 7.72 26.74
C ASP A 466 6.91 8.65 26.78
N LEU A 467 7.89 8.35 25.93
CA LEU A 467 9.13 9.12 25.82
C LEU A 467 9.22 9.86 24.49
N ALA A 468 9.22 11.18 24.55
CA ALA A 468 9.65 12.05 23.45
C ALA A 468 11.13 12.39 23.60
N LYS A 469 11.92 12.21 22.53
CA LYS A 469 13.33 12.57 22.51
C LYS A 469 13.68 13.49 21.34
N PHE A 470 14.22 14.65 21.65
CA PHE A 470 14.62 15.67 20.68
C PHE A 470 16.12 15.92 20.64
N PHE A 471 16.63 16.17 19.43
CA PHE A 471 18.03 16.49 19.17
C PHE A 471 18.16 17.75 18.31
N ASP A 472 19.20 18.54 18.59
CA ASP A 472 19.59 19.75 17.87
C ASP A 472 20.26 19.47 16.50
N ALA A 473 20.47 20.55 15.75
CA ALA A 473 21.27 20.55 14.53
C ALA A 473 22.77 20.41 14.86
N PRO A 474 23.49 19.43 14.25
CA PRO A 474 24.90 19.20 14.56
C PRO A 474 25.83 20.35 14.13
N GLY A 475 25.36 21.31 13.34
CA GLY A 475 26.14 22.39 12.71
C GLY A 475 26.31 23.67 13.54
N GLY A 476 25.82 23.73 14.78
CA GLY A 476 25.94 24.92 15.65
C GLY A 476 25.01 26.08 15.27
N GLY A 477 23.93 25.79 14.55
CA GLY A 477 22.80 26.71 14.45
C GLY A 477 22.13 26.88 15.81
N ASN A 478 21.48 28.02 16.03
CA ASN A 478 20.75 28.24 17.28
C ASN A 478 19.34 27.67 17.15
N ASP A 479 19.06 26.65 17.94
CA ASP A 479 17.77 25.96 17.99
C ASP A 479 17.00 26.33 19.25
N THR A 480 15.67 26.25 19.18
CA THR A 480 14.77 26.58 20.29
C THR A 480 13.87 25.40 20.64
N LEU A 481 13.92 24.98 21.90
CA LEU A 481 12.95 24.07 22.50
C LEU A 481 11.88 24.88 23.23
N THR A 482 10.60 24.55 23.04
CA THR A 482 9.50 25.01 23.88
C THR A 482 8.71 23.82 24.38
N ALA A 483 8.63 23.60 25.70
CA ALA A 483 7.94 22.43 26.28
C ALA A 483 6.95 22.81 27.38
N ARG A 484 5.73 22.26 27.26
CA ARG A 484 4.62 22.31 28.22
C ARG A 484 4.17 20.87 28.51
N PRO A 485 3.42 20.60 29.60
CA PRO A 485 3.11 19.23 30.06
C PRO A 485 2.62 18.29 28.96
N THR A 486 1.83 18.78 28.01
CA THR A 486 1.25 17.96 26.94
C THR A 486 1.77 18.28 25.54
N VAL A 487 2.71 19.22 25.39
CA VAL A 487 3.23 19.59 24.06
C VAL A 487 4.64 20.14 24.13
N ALA A 488 5.51 19.63 23.27
CA ALA A 488 6.86 20.14 23.09
C ALA A 488 7.15 20.34 21.63
N THR A 489 7.83 21.43 21.30
CA THR A 489 8.34 21.72 19.97
C THR A 489 9.83 21.97 20.02
N ILE A 490 10.57 21.42 19.07
CA ILE A 490 11.95 21.80 18.78
C ILE A 490 12.01 22.38 17.38
N GLN A 491 12.58 23.58 17.26
CA GLN A 491 12.66 24.32 16.02
C GLN A 491 14.10 24.76 15.76
N GLY A 492 14.54 24.57 14.53
CA GLY A 492 15.81 25.06 14.04
C GLY A 492 15.74 25.44 12.57
N THR A 493 16.90 25.65 11.95
CA THR A 493 16.94 25.96 10.52
C THR A 493 16.55 24.73 9.71
N GLY A 494 15.41 24.81 9.01
CA GLY A 494 14.94 23.75 8.10
C GLY A 494 14.18 22.61 8.77
N PHE A 495 13.90 22.69 10.08
CA PHE A 495 13.10 21.68 10.76
C PHE A 495 12.22 22.26 11.88
N LEU A 496 11.07 21.63 12.07
CA LEU A 496 10.17 21.82 13.20
C LEU A 496 9.59 20.45 13.56
N HIS A 497 9.84 20.00 14.79
CA HIS A 497 9.27 18.76 15.29
C HIS A 497 8.43 19.02 16.52
N THR A 498 7.35 18.25 16.66
CA THR A 498 6.37 18.37 17.73
C THR A 498 6.17 17.01 18.40
N ALA A 499 5.97 17.00 19.71
CA ALA A 499 5.51 15.85 20.47
C ALA A 499 4.30 16.29 21.30
N GLN A 500 3.25 15.47 21.35
CA GLN A 500 1.99 15.76 22.03
C GLN A 500 1.61 14.64 22.99
N ASN A 501 1.18 14.98 24.20
CA ASN A 501 0.69 14.09 25.26
C ASN A 501 1.72 13.07 25.79
N PHE A 502 3.02 13.36 25.68
CA PHE A 502 4.09 12.54 26.28
C PHE A 502 4.15 12.72 27.79
N ASP A 503 4.70 11.72 28.49
CA ASP A 503 5.00 11.81 29.94
C ASP A 503 6.43 12.30 30.20
N VAL A 504 7.37 11.85 29.36
CA VAL A 504 8.80 12.15 29.51
C VAL A 504 9.33 12.83 28.27
N LEU A 505 10.02 13.96 28.46
CA LEU A 505 10.78 14.63 27.42
C LEU A 505 12.27 14.55 27.74
N VAL A 506 13.06 14.08 26.78
CA VAL A 506 14.52 14.21 26.81
C VAL A 506 14.94 15.07 25.63
N ALA A 507 15.49 16.25 25.87
CA ALA A 507 15.98 17.13 24.82
C ALA A 507 17.48 17.34 24.98
N SER A 508 18.24 17.10 23.91
CA SER A 508 19.70 17.20 23.91
C SER A 508 20.19 18.20 22.86
N SER A 509 21.07 19.10 23.29
CA SER A 509 21.85 20.04 22.49
C SER A 509 23.35 19.74 22.63
N ARG A 510 24.13 19.96 21.58
CA ARG A 510 25.58 19.67 21.53
C ARG A 510 26.41 20.87 21.11
N ASN A 511 25.91 21.76 20.26
CA ASN A 511 26.63 22.93 19.77
C ASN A 511 25.65 24.06 19.43
N GLY A 512 26.08 25.32 19.57
CA GLY A 512 25.23 26.48 19.30
C GLY A 512 24.84 27.21 20.59
N SER A 513 24.15 28.33 20.44
CA SER A 513 23.61 29.11 21.56
C SER A 513 22.12 28.80 21.75
N ASP A 514 21.82 27.52 21.99
CA ASP A 514 20.45 27.02 22.02
C ASP A 514 19.69 27.44 23.28
N VAL A 515 18.37 27.57 23.12
CA VAL A 515 17.47 28.02 24.17
C VAL A 515 16.39 26.97 24.43
N ALA A 516 16.20 26.61 25.70
CA ALA A 516 15.05 25.81 26.14
C ALA A 516 14.09 26.67 26.97
N ASN A 517 12.84 26.78 26.54
CA ASN A 517 11.74 27.39 27.29
C ASN A 517 10.83 26.28 27.81
N VAL A 518 10.84 26.03 29.12
CA VAL A 518 10.08 24.93 29.73
C VAL A 518 9.10 25.44 30.77
N PHE A 519 7.92 24.85 30.79
CA PHE A 519 6.81 25.29 31.64
C PHE A 519 6.30 24.12 32.49
N GLY A 520 6.06 24.39 33.77
CA GLY A 520 5.41 23.48 34.69
C GLY A 520 3.89 23.44 34.54
N THR A 521 3.21 23.17 35.65
CA THR A 521 1.77 23.06 35.82
C THR A 521 1.27 24.15 36.76
N THR A 522 -0.01 24.12 37.15
CA THR A 522 -0.51 24.97 38.25
C THR A 522 -0.41 24.30 39.63
N GLY A 523 0.24 23.13 39.69
CA GLY A 523 0.56 22.42 40.92
C GLY A 523 2.03 22.58 41.29
N ASN A 524 2.47 21.91 42.36
CA ASN A 524 3.85 22.04 42.82
C ASN A 524 4.82 21.30 41.90
N ASP A 525 5.76 22.04 41.32
CA ASP A 525 6.80 21.56 40.44
C ASP A 525 8.20 21.75 41.03
N ALA A 526 9.16 21.01 40.48
CA ALA A 526 10.56 21.07 40.89
C ALA A 526 11.49 21.24 39.68
N PHE A 527 12.33 22.27 39.74
CA PHE A 527 13.41 22.51 38.78
C PHE A 527 14.77 22.26 39.44
N THR A 528 15.60 21.40 38.88
CA THR A 528 17.00 21.24 39.29
C THR A 528 17.92 21.52 38.11
N GLY A 529 18.83 22.48 38.26
CA GLY A 529 19.75 22.88 37.19
C GLY A 529 21.20 22.93 37.63
N ARG A 530 22.09 22.45 36.76
CA ARG A 530 23.56 22.56 36.86
C ARG A 530 24.15 22.87 35.49
N ALA A 531 25.46 23.09 35.42
CA ALA A 531 26.16 23.30 34.14
C ALA A 531 25.81 22.20 33.13
N GLY A 532 25.16 22.61 32.03
CA GLY A 532 24.77 21.75 30.90
C GLY A 532 23.69 20.72 31.14
N ILE A 533 23.08 20.63 32.32
CA ILE A 533 22.03 19.63 32.61
C ILE A 533 20.96 20.25 33.50
N ALA A 534 19.70 20.12 33.11
CA ALA A 534 18.57 20.52 33.94
C ALA A 534 17.44 19.50 33.89
N VAL A 535 16.65 19.46 34.97
CA VAL A 535 15.43 18.66 35.08
C VAL A 535 14.31 19.56 35.57
N LEU A 536 13.16 19.55 34.88
CA LEU A 536 11.91 20.09 35.38
C LEU A 536 10.91 18.94 35.51
N SER A 537 10.36 18.74 36.70
CA SER A 537 9.43 17.64 36.97
C SER A 537 8.25 18.10 37.81
N GLY A 538 7.09 17.52 37.54
CA GLY A 538 5.87 17.75 38.29
C GLY A 538 4.94 16.56 38.22
N THR A 539 3.67 16.76 38.56
CA THR A 539 2.68 15.68 38.44
C THR A 539 2.40 15.42 36.96
N GLY A 540 2.69 14.20 36.50
CA GLY A 540 2.37 13.76 35.13
C GLY A 540 3.33 14.22 34.05
N PHE A 541 4.49 14.81 34.39
CA PHE A 541 5.53 15.12 33.40
C PHE A 541 6.94 15.13 33.99
N ASN A 542 7.93 14.82 33.16
CA ASN A 542 9.35 14.95 33.50
C ASN A 542 10.19 15.36 32.29
N TYR A 543 10.89 16.50 32.38
CA TYR A 543 11.77 17.02 31.33
C TYR A 543 13.21 16.90 31.76
N GLN A 544 14.01 16.22 30.95
CA GLN A 544 15.46 16.22 31.03
C GLN A 544 16.02 17.04 29.87
N LEU A 545 16.82 18.06 30.20
CA LEU A 545 17.44 18.97 29.26
C LEU A 545 18.95 18.85 29.37
N ASP A 546 19.61 18.49 28.28
CA ASP A 546 21.05 18.29 28.21
C ASP A 546 21.66 19.26 27.19
N GLY A 547 22.68 20.02 27.58
CA GLY A 547 23.54 20.82 26.69
C GLY A 547 23.05 22.21 26.29
N TYR A 548 21.80 22.60 26.60
CA TYR A 548 21.26 23.92 26.25
C TYR A 548 22.01 25.07 26.93
N ALA A 549 22.50 26.03 26.13
CA ALA A 549 23.25 27.20 26.62
C ALA A 549 22.41 28.09 27.55
N THR A 550 21.13 28.27 27.23
CA THR A 550 20.16 28.98 28.07
C THR A 550 18.92 28.14 28.33
N ILE A 551 18.51 28.06 29.60
CA ILE A 551 17.27 27.39 30.01
C ILE A 551 16.41 28.39 30.77
N ASN A 552 15.19 28.60 30.30
CA ASN A 552 14.16 29.43 30.92
C ASN A 552 13.05 28.49 31.43
N ALA A 553 12.98 28.30 32.75
CA ALA A 553 11.95 27.47 33.38
C ALA A 553 10.90 28.34 34.08
N ASN A 554 9.62 28.03 33.85
CA ASN A 554 8.50 28.74 34.47
C ASN A 554 7.62 27.76 35.25
N GLY A 555 7.52 27.91 36.57
CA GLY A 555 6.69 27.06 37.43
C GLY A 555 5.19 27.32 37.27
N LEU A 556 4.81 28.46 36.68
CA LEU A 556 3.45 28.98 36.55
C LEU A 556 2.79 29.28 37.90
N GLY A 557 2.28 28.27 38.60
CA GLY A 557 1.64 28.46 39.90
C GLY A 557 1.68 27.19 40.73
N GLY A 558 1.53 27.32 42.05
CA GLY A 558 1.81 26.24 42.97
C GLY A 558 2.71 26.77 44.09
N THR A 559 3.46 25.87 44.72
CA THR A 559 4.60 26.22 45.56
C THR A 559 5.80 25.46 45.03
N ASP A 560 6.52 26.12 44.13
CA ASP A 560 7.51 25.47 43.28
C ASP A 560 8.92 25.59 43.87
N LEU A 561 9.73 24.56 43.64
CA LEU A 561 11.10 24.49 44.16
C LEU A 561 12.12 24.53 43.02
N VAL A 562 13.01 25.51 43.05
CA VAL A 562 14.25 25.50 42.26
C VAL A 562 15.45 25.09 43.11
N ARG A 563 16.27 24.19 42.57
CA ARG A 563 17.60 23.85 43.07
C ARG A 563 18.66 24.14 42.01
N PHE A 564 19.51 25.11 42.27
CA PHE A 564 20.69 25.40 41.45
C PHE A 564 21.95 24.78 42.06
N ILE A 565 22.78 24.16 41.21
CA ILE A 565 24.02 23.51 41.63
C ILE A 565 25.16 24.04 40.76
N GLY A 566 26.06 24.77 41.42
CA GLY A 566 27.28 25.34 40.84
C GLY A 566 28.31 24.29 40.46
N GLY A 567 29.14 24.64 39.49
CA GLY A 567 30.20 23.78 38.95
C GLY A 567 31.60 24.28 39.32
N PRO A 568 32.64 23.83 38.60
CA PRO A 568 33.95 24.47 38.67
C PRO A 568 33.88 25.91 38.13
N GLY A 569 34.66 26.82 38.72
CA GLY A 569 34.69 28.23 38.35
C GLY A 569 33.79 29.10 39.22
N ASN A 570 33.74 30.40 38.93
CA ASN A 570 32.93 31.33 39.72
C ASN A 570 31.48 31.32 39.23
N ASP A 571 30.56 31.05 40.14
CA ASP A 571 29.12 31.00 39.92
C ASP A 571 28.43 32.30 40.39
N SER A 572 27.35 32.68 39.71
CA SER A 572 26.59 33.88 40.06
C SER A 572 25.09 33.60 40.14
N LEU A 573 24.51 33.86 41.31
CA LEU A 573 23.07 33.78 41.57
C LEU A 573 22.48 35.18 41.77
N THR A 574 21.38 35.48 41.12
CA THR A 574 20.51 36.61 41.47
C THR A 574 19.10 36.09 41.68
N ALA A 575 18.56 36.25 42.87
CA ALA A 575 17.23 35.81 43.26
C ALA A 575 16.34 36.99 43.66
N ASN A 576 15.07 36.89 43.27
CA ASN A 576 13.96 37.71 43.70
C ASN A 576 12.85 36.74 44.19
N PRO A 577 11.85 37.21 44.95
CA PRO A 577 10.88 36.34 45.62
C PRO A 577 10.24 35.22 44.78
N THR A 578 10.06 35.43 43.47
CA THR A 578 9.48 34.43 42.55
C THR A 578 10.31 34.18 41.30
N SER A 579 11.53 34.71 41.18
CA SER A 579 12.35 34.54 39.98
C SER A 579 13.84 34.56 40.29
N ALA A 580 14.63 33.79 39.56
CA ALA A 580 16.06 33.78 39.75
C ALA A 580 16.82 33.57 38.44
N LYS A 581 18.08 34.01 38.43
CA LYS A 581 19.05 33.77 37.37
C LYS A 581 20.31 33.18 37.99
N PHE A 582 20.76 32.06 37.46
CA PHE A 582 22.00 31.39 37.85
C PHE A 582 22.92 31.22 36.65
N LEU A 583 24.17 31.68 36.80
CA LEU A 583 25.23 31.54 35.83
C LEU A 583 26.26 30.57 36.41
N THR A 584 26.50 29.45 35.71
CA THR A 584 27.43 28.39 36.13
C THR A 584 28.09 27.77 34.91
N GLY A 585 29.42 27.65 34.90
CA GLY A 585 30.15 26.92 33.84
C GLY A 585 29.86 27.39 32.40
N GLY A 586 29.50 28.67 32.19
CA GLY A 586 29.12 29.22 30.89
C GLY A 586 27.64 29.06 30.50
N PHE A 587 26.83 28.40 31.33
CA PHE A 587 25.40 28.21 31.12
C PHE A 587 24.57 29.25 31.86
N THR A 588 23.43 29.62 31.29
CA THR A 588 22.45 30.51 31.91
C THR A 588 21.17 29.76 32.24
N LEU A 589 20.80 29.76 33.52
CA LEU A 589 19.55 29.18 34.01
C LEU A 589 18.67 30.30 34.57
N ASN A 590 17.50 30.50 33.99
CA ASN A 590 16.51 31.48 34.45
C ASN A 590 15.27 30.73 34.96
N THR A 591 14.73 31.16 36.09
CA THR A 591 13.47 30.67 36.64
C THR A 591 12.50 31.80 36.92
N THR A 592 11.22 31.56 36.69
CA THR A 592 10.10 32.46 37.05
C THR A 592 8.94 31.68 37.63
N SER A 593 8.16 32.30 38.52
CA SER A 593 7.12 31.60 39.32
C SER A 593 7.70 30.42 40.10
N PHE A 594 8.80 30.65 40.83
CA PHE A 594 9.31 29.69 41.81
C PHE A 594 9.46 30.38 43.16
N GLU A 595 8.64 29.97 44.13
CA GLU A 595 8.58 30.59 45.46
C GLU A 595 9.69 30.09 46.38
N ARG A 596 10.29 28.93 46.07
CA ARG A 596 11.33 28.31 46.89
C ARG A 596 12.60 28.12 46.09
N LEU A 597 13.71 28.61 46.60
CA LEU A 597 15.01 28.48 45.97
C LEU A 597 16.06 27.87 46.90
N ILE A 598 16.86 26.96 46.35
CA ILE A 598 18.09 26.45 46.97
C ILE A 598 19.23 26.63 45.96
N GLY A 599 20.08 27.62 46.17
CA GLY A 599 21.32 27.81 45.42
C GLY A 599 22.49 27.18 46.14
N ILE A 600 23.29 26.36 45.45
CA ILE A 600 24.51 25.76 45.98
C ILE A 600 25.66 26.23 45.10
N ALA A 601 26.62 26.94 45.68
CA ALA A 601 27.85 27.32 44.98
C ALA A 601 28.75 26.09 44.73
N GLY A 602 29.51 26.13 43.64
CA GLY A 602 30.43 25.08 43.25
C GLY A 602 31.78 25.15 43.99
N THR A 603 32.87 24.89 43.27
CA THR A 603 34.24 24.96 43.83
C THR A 603 34.97 26.22 43.36
N GLY A 604 34.22 27.29 43.08
CA GLY A 604 34.74 28.60 42.76
C GLY A 604 35.44 29.23 43.96
N ALA A 605 36.19 30.31 43.72
CA ALA A 605 36.81 31.09 44.77
C ALA A 605 36.17 32.48 44.93
N ASN A 606 35.18 32.81 44.11
CA ASN A 606 34.45 34.07 44.14
C ASN A 606 32.98 33.86 43.71
N ASP A 607 32.30 32.90 44.34
CA ASP A 607 30.90 32.63 44.08
C ASP A 607 30.03 33.73 44.73
N VAL A 608 29.15 34.35 43.95
CA VAL A 608 28.34 35.51 44.39
C VAL A 608 26.85 35.22 44.30
N ALA A 609 26.13 35.41 45.41
CA ALA A 609 24.67 35.45 45.43
C ALA A 609 24.14 36.87 45.69
N ILE A 610 23.12 37.29 44.96
CA ILE A 610 22.35 38.52 45.20
C ILE A 610 20.92 38.10 45.55
N LEU A 611 20.46 38.40 46.76
CA LEU A 611 19.12 38.10 47.24
C LEU A 611 18.35 39.41 47.43
N ASN A 612 17.21 39.57 46.75
CA ASN A 612 16.39 40.78 46.81
C ASN A 612 15.14 40.56 47.67
N ASP A 613 14.83 41.51 48.54
CA ASP A 613 13.64 41.51 49.38
C ASP A 613 12.33 41.64 48.60
N SER A 614 11.23 41.38 49.28
CA SER A 614 9.87 41.66 48.83
C SER A 614 9.43 43.08 49.23
N ALA A 615 8.20 43.46 48.90
CA ALA A 615 7.61 44.68 49.43
C ALA A 615 7.14 44.54 50.90
N GLY A 616 7.07 43.30 51.40
CA GLY A 616 6.66 42.96 52.76
C GLY A 616 7.83 42.90 53.74
N ASN A 617 7.57 42.45 54.96
CA ASN A 617 8.64 42.28 55.97
C ASN A 617 9.40 40.99 55.70
N ASP A 618 10.72 41.11 55.51
CA ASP A 618 11.59 39.98 55.22
C ASP A 618 12.65 39.74 56.30
N ILE A 619 13.11 38.50 56.40
CA ILE A 619 14.17 38.09 57.34
C ILE A 619 15.32 37.49 56.56
N PHE A 620 16.51 38.06 56.72
CA PHE A 620 17.76 37.42 56.30
C PHE A 620 18.46 36.76 57.49
N ALA A 621 18.75 35.47 57.39
CA ALA A 621 19.48 34.69 58.39
C ALA A 621 20.75 34.06 57.79
N GLY A 622 21.90 34.34 58.40
CA GLY A 622 23.19 33.76 58.04
C GLY A 622 23.72 32.82 59.10
N THR A 623 24.17 31.63 58.71
CA THR A 623 24.94 30.69 59.56
C THR A 623 26.31 30.39 58.95
N VAL A 624 27.05 29.38 59.43
CA VAL A 624 28.43 29.09 59.02
C VAL A 624 28.61 29.10 57.50
N SER A 625 27.78 28.40 56.73
CA SER A 625 27.89 28.36 55.26
C SER A 625 26.57 28.59 54.52
N THR A 626 25.55 29.08 55.22
CA THR A 626 24.21 29.26 54.65
C THR A 626 23.72 30.69 54.80
N GLY A 627 23.13 31.25 53.75
CA GLY A 627 22.34 32.48 53.80
C GLY A 627 20.89 32.19 53.40
N GLU A 628 19.94 32.61 54.23
CA GLU A 628 18.52 32.40 54.00
C GLU A 628 17.79 33.73 53.98
N LEU A 629 17.03 34.02 52.92
CA LEU A 629 16.11 35.14 52.84
C LEU A 629 14.69 34.60 52.77
N ALA A 630 13.81 35.05 53.68
CA ALA A 630 12.44 34.57 53.75
C ALA A 630 11.46 35.69 54.03
N GLY A 631 10.29 35.59 53.40
CA GLY A 631 9.18 36.51 53.56
C GLY A 631 7.84 35.82 53.34
N ALA A 632 6.77 36.62 53.30
CA ALA A 632 5.45 36.08 53.03
C ALA A 632 5.39 35.49 51.61
N GLY A 633 5.22 34.16 51.52
CA GLY A 633 5.03 33.46 50.25
C GLY A 633 6.30 33.10 49.49
N PHE A 634 7.51 33.33 50.03
CA PHE A 634 8.75 32.89 49.40
C PHE A 634 9.85 32.50 50.40
N PHE A 635 10.79 31.67 49.95
CA PHE A 635 11.94 31.23 50.73
C PHE A 635 13.15 30.96 49.83
N GLU A 636 14.25 31.66 50.08
CA GLU A 636 15.50 31.51 49.34
C GLU A 636 16.60 31.05 50.29
N ARG A 637 17.32 29.99 49.92
CA ARG A 637 18.47 29.48 50.65
C ARG A 637 19.67 29.40 49.72
N THR A 638 20.80 29.86 50.20
CA THR A 638 22.10 29.76 49.53
C THR A 638 23.05 28.96 50.39
N LEU A 639 23.91 28.16 49.76
CA LEU A 639 24.93 27.33 50.43
C LEU A 639 26.28 27.56 49.77
N ASN A 640 27.31 27.76 50.60
CA ASN A 640 28.73 27.84 50.22
C ASN A 640 29.13 28.99 49.29
N PHE A 641 28.29 30.01 49.09
CA PHE A 641 28.69 31.21 48.35
C PHE A 641 29.72 32.02 49.15
N ASP A 642 30.77 32.51 48.48
CA ASP A 642 31.81 33.34 49.11
C ASP A 642 31.29 34.73 49.49
N VAL A 643 30.37 35.27 48.68
CA VAL A 643 29.75 36.58 48.88
C VAL A 643 28.24 36.49 48.72
N ILE A 644 27.50 36.99 49.71
CA ILE A 644 26.06 37.17 49.64
C ILE A 644 25.75 38.67 49.77
N ARG A 645 25.23 39.26 48.68
CA ARG A 645 24.67 40.60 48.68
C ARG A 645 23.17 40.52 48.96
N VAL A 646 22.72 41.03 50.10
CA VAL A 646 21.30 41.05 50.47
C VAL A 646 20.75 42.48 50.31
N ARG A 647 19.70 42.64 49.50
CA ARG A 647 19.16 43.94 49.08
C ARG A 647 17.76 44.12 49.66
N GLY A 648 17.65 44.99 50.67
CA GLY A 648 16.43 45.37 51.38
C GLY A 648 15.88 46.69 50.85
N VAL A 649 15.52 46.73 49.56
CA VAL A 649 15.24 47.97 48.81
C VAL A 649 13.80 48.06 48.30
N ASN A 650 13.01 46.99 48.42
CA ASN A 650 11.67 46.90 47.84
C ASN A 650 10.54 47.19 48.84
N GLY A 651 10.81 47.25 50.15
CA GLY A 651 9.83 47.71 51.14
C GLY A 651 10.00 47.05 52.50
N GLY A 652 8.94 47.12 53.32
CA GLY A 652 8.87 46.40 54.60
C GLY A 652 9.79 46.87 55.72
N THR A 653 9.67 46.19 56.86
CA THR A 653 10.60 46.25 57.99
C THR A 653 11.43 44.97 57.98
N ASN A 654 12.60 45.05 57.34
CA ASN A 654 13.47 43.89 57.12
C ASN A 654 14.42 43.68 58.31
N ARG A 655 14.61 42.42 58.70
CA ARG A 655 15.45 42.04 59.84
C ARG A 655 16.61 41.15 59.41
N ARG A 656 17.78 41.35 60.01
CA ARG A 656 18.93 40.45 59.81
C ARG A 656 19.34 39.70 61.08
N VAL A 657 19.79 38.46 60.91
CA VAL A 657 20.32 37.61 61.98
C VAL A 657 21.56 36.87 61.48
N LEU A 658 22.74 37.24 61.96
CA LEU A 658 24.00 36.60 61.56
C LEU A 658 24.60 35.83 62.74
N ASN A 659 24.99 34.57 62.51
CA ASN A 659 25.57 33.71 63.53
C ASN A 659 26.76 32.90 62.98
N ASN A 660 27.98 33.25 63.40
CA ASN A 660 29.23 32.56 63.05
C ASN A 660 29.41 32.27 61.55
N ILE A 661 29.16 33.25 60.69
CA ILE A 661 29.24 33.11 59.22
C ILE A 661 30.70 32.95 58.74
N ALA A 662 30.90 32.19 57.66
CA ALA A 662 32.20 31.99 57.00
C ALA A 662 32.27 32.62 55.58
N PHE A 663 31.29 33.45 55.22
CA PHE A 663 31.19 34.16 53.94
C PHE A 663 31.04 35.66 54.17
N THR A 664 31.23 36.45 53.11
CA THR A 664 31.06 37.92 53.17
C THR A 664 29.60 38.29 52.93
N VAL A 665 28.99 39.06 53.84
CA VAL A 665 27.66 39.67 53.63
C VAL A 665 27.84 41.13 53.21
N ILE A 666 27.20 41.51 52.10
CA ILE A 666 27.09 42.91 51.66
C ILE A 666 25.62 43.32 51.76
N GLU A 667 25.32 44.28 52.62
CA GLU A 667 23.97 44.78 52.83
C GLU A 667 23.73 46.03 51.97
N GLU A 668 22.61 46.04 51.25
CA GLU A 668 22.09 47.24 50.58
C GLU A 668 20.66 47.48 51.08
N GLY A 669 20.30 48.74 51.34
CA GLY A 669 18.98 49.10 51.87
C GLY A 669 18.90 49.04 53.40
N THR A 670 17.68 48.92 53.94
CA THR A 670 17.43 49.03 55.40
C THR A 670 17.24 47.67 56.03
N TRP A 671 18.15 47.30 56.93
CA TRP A 671 18.10 46.06 57.72
C TRP A 671 18.20 46.38 59.22
N VAL A 672 17.26 45.86 60.01
CA VAL A 672 17.21 46.03 61.48
C VAL A 672 17.91 44.89 62.19
#